data_AF-A0A6P6XV68-F1
#
_entry.id   AF-A0A6P6XV68-F1
#
_cell.length_a   1.000
_cell.length_b   1.000
_cell.length_c   1.000
_cell.angle_alpha   90.00
_cell.angle_beta   90.00
_cell.angle_gamma   90.00
#
_symmetry.space_group_name_H-M   'P 1'
#
loop_
_entity.id
_entity.type
_entity.pdbx_description
1 polymer ?
#
loop_
_entity_poly.entity_id
_entity_poly.type
_entity_poly.pdbx_seq_one_letter_code
_entity_poly.pdbx_strand_id
1 'polypeptide(L)'
;QKKSITGTNDFSTLSKYSMINKGYCLDPYLKYFINSNDDDSKNQQRAPIIHHGYYVRFKALEYGWQKVLSNGDEQINIIISFGAGFDTTAFRYQDDRNIFIEIDHPDVCRRKADIIRLNIDEFPDMKTVENCSSNEHLYLQSSRYLLFGIDLRQSPTQVINILFVNENHLLNKMIDKVAQNRRLNFILFNECSLCYIEQQFTDQLIAKMIDFITEQYSNYDNYSIQYLGYEMYDSFGSENDFKKFMLNHFEQLNAPIQTFINENQIWERFRKLNFEQINLINMKKFYRELLSNDERKRINQIEMFDEWEELENVCQVYCLVICKKFKPSSSTVTTNESNDSMIIVNRPEKDDRFLANAFPLLQIFGHCSHYDDHNNTINIFGGFGIESNQKLGKNRGKHCRFKSIVQLSLDDSKQQINNIQMIESNESSNINRLHCRIVSLGDGKHYLLSGGRRSPNLSLGNSILAINNDSKQFECIETFDNIIHTNRHVCAQFGRQNQQICQFGGRCNDQSSNDKSTIWIFDSKSSKWFQTKINGLETNRHSMAYTTFQNHSILLNGGIDCDNNNFLPSSNENYIELIDSRQANVEKFLIKNLDEKFYSHQMKIMANDDDDHRILMIGGIGNRKISNQINQIDFRSMKIYSTKHIDIIDNNQLLMLHNFSCELIKTSENSNYLWTIGGGGNCFSFGTHFNPILSLKID
;
A
#
# COMPACT_ATOMS: atom_id res chain seq x y z
N GLN A 1 8.77 -27.13 7.03
CA GLN A 1 9.52 -27.13 5.77
C GLN A 1 9.86 -25.69 5.41
N LYS A 2 11.13 -25.35 5.20
CA LYS A 2 11.50 -24.03 4.66
C LYS A 2 10.95 -23.95 3.25
N LYS A 3 10.07 -22.98 2.96
CA LYS A 3 9.55 -22.77 1.61
C LYS A 3 10.71 -22.33 0.71
N SER A 4 10.88 -22.97 -0.44
CA SER A 4 11.81 -22.57 -1.50
C SER A 4 11.16 -21.49 -2.39
N ILE A 5 11.90 -20.92 -3.35
CA ILE A 5 11.34 -20.04 -4.40
C ILE A 5 10.09 -20.65 -5.03
N THR A 6 10.06 -21.96 -5.29
CA THR A 6 8.89 -22.67 -5.83
C THR A 6 7.65 -22.64 -4.91
N GLY A 7 7.81 -22.38 -3.62
CA GLY A 7 6.70 -22.21 -2.67
C GLY A 7 6.03 -20.83 -2.72
N THR A 8 6.63 -19.83 -3.37
CA THR A 8 5.97 -18.53 -3.60
C THR A 8 4.82 -18.65 -4.59
N ASN A 9 4.90 -19.59 -5.53
CA ASN A 9 3.83 -19.95 -6.45
C ASN A 9 2.53 -20.32 -5.72
N ASP A 10 2.61 -21.22 -4.74
CA ASP A 10 1.43 -21.72 -4.04
C ASP A 10 0.78 -20.61 -3.19
N PHE A 11 1.60 -19.71 -2.62
CA PHE A 11 1.11 -18.55 -1.89
C PHE A 11 0.39 -17.53 -2.80
N SER A 12 0.97 -17.25 -3.97
CA SER A 12 0.39 -16.36 -4.98
C SER A 12 -0.91 -16.93 -5.54
N THR A 13 -0.92 -18.22 -5.91
CA THR A 13 -2.09 -18.95 -6.42
C THR A 13 -3.24 -18.89 -5.42
N LEU A 14 -2.98 -19.18 -4.15
CA LEU A 14 -4.00 -19.11 -3.09
C LEU A 14 -4.53 -17.69 -2.88
N SER A 15 -3.68 -16.67 -3.01
CA SER A 15 -4.11 -15.27 -2.86
C SER A 15 -4.97 -14.80 -4.04
N LYS A 16 -4.59 -15.15 -5.27
CA LYS A 16 -5.42 -14.95 -6.48
C LYS A 16 -6.76 -15.68 -6.33
N TYR A 17 -6.76 -16.94 -5.91
CA TYR A 17 -8.00 -17.72 -5.74
C TYR A 17 -8.91 -17.17 -4.65
N SER A 18 -8.36 -16.79 -3.49
CA SER A 18 -9.15 -16.19 -2.40
C SER A 18 -9.85 -14.91 -2.87
N MET A 19 -9.17 -14.07 -3.65
CA MET A 19 -9.74 -12.87 -4.27
C MET A 19 -10.85 -13.22 -5.29
N ILE A 20 -10.63 -14.22 -6.16
CA ILE A 20 -11.63 -14.69 -7.15
C ILE A 20 -12.88 -15.26 -6.44
N ASN A 21 -12.68 -16.10 -5.42
CA ASN A 21 -13.77 -16.70 -4.64
C ASN A 21 -14.60 -15.64 -3.88
N LYS A 22 -14.03 -14.46 -3.61
CA LYS A 22 -14.76 -13.30 -3.08
C LYS A 22 -15.52 -12.50 -4.13
N GLY A 23 -15.36 -12.79 -5.42
CA GLY A 23 -16.11 -12.15 -6.50
C GLY A 23 -15.46 -10.89 -7.06
N TYR A 24 -14.16 -10.66 -6.83
CA TYR A 24 -13.44 -9.51 -7.40
C TYR A 24 -13.30 -9.61 -8.92
N CYS A 25 -12.99 -10.79 -9.43
CA CYS A 25 -12.89 -11.10 -10.86
C CYS A 25 -13.22 -12.58 -11.12
N LEU A 26 -13.30 -12.96 -12.39
CA LEU A 26 -13.62 -14.31 -12.84
C LEU A 26 -12.38 -15.03 -13.37
N ASP A 27 -12.13 -16.22 -12.83
CA ASP A 27 -11.19 -17.19 -13.38
C ASP A 27 -11.70 -18.60 -13.03
N PRO A 28 -12.25 -19.33 -14.01
CA PRO A 28 -12.85 -20.64 -13.75
C PRO A 28 -11.81 -21.75 -13.53
N TYR A 29 -10.53 -21.51 -13.85
CA TYR A 29 -9.49 -22.53 -13.89
C TYR A 29 -8.64 -22.58 -12.62
N LEU A 30 -8.43 -21.43 -11.97
CA LEU A 30 -7.50 -21.35 -10.83
C LEU A 30 -7.88 -22.26 -9.66
N LYS A 31 -9.18 -22.57 -9.52
CA LYS A 31 -9.71 -23.48 -8.50
C LYS A 31 -9.07 -24.89 -8.54
N TYR A 32 -8.66 -25.38 -9.72
CA TYR A 32 -8.02 -26.69 -9.87
C TYR A 32 -6.58 -26.73 -9.34
N PHE A 33 -5.93 -25.57 -9.22
CA PHE A 33 -4.55 -25.44 -8.76
C PHE A 33 -4.42 -25.20 -7.25
N ILE A 34 -5.55 -25.22 -6.53
CA ILE A 34 -5.57 -25.15 -5.06
C ILE A 34 -5.53 -26.56 -4.48
N ASN A 35 -4.50 -26.86 -3.70
CA ASN A 35 -4.35 -28.17 -3.09
C ASN A 35 -5.51 -28.44 -2.11
N SER A 36 -6.37 -29.40 -2.44
CA SER A 36 -7.59 -29.73 -1.68
C SER A 36 -7.36 -30.61 -0.44
N ASN A 37 -6.14 -31.11 -0.27
CA ASN A 37 -5.78 -32.11 0.75
C ASN A 37 -5.28 -31.49 2.07
N ASP A 38 -5.09 -30.17 2.10
CA ASP A 38 -4.93 -29.44 3.36
C ASP A 38 -6.32 -28.92 3.75
N ASP A 39 -6.97 -29.50 4.77
CA ASP A 39 -8.26 -29.00 5.29
C ASP A 39 -8.18 -27.50 5.70
N ASP A 40 -6.96 -26.99 5.93
CA ASP A 40 -6.65 -25.58 6.18
C ASP A 40 -6.58 -24.70 4.92
N SER A 41 -6.44 -25.23 3.70
CA SER A 41 -6.29 -24.42 2.47
C SER A 41 -7.64 -23.97 1.90
N LYS A 42 -8.70 -24.79 2.02
CA LYS A 42 -10.06 -24.47 1.55
C LYS A 42 -10.71 -23.34 2.36
N ASN A 43 -10.28 -23.13 3.61
CA ASN A 43 -10.76 -22.07 4.49
C ASN A 43 -9.81 -20.86 4.60
N GLN A 44 -8.70 -20.83 3.84
CA GLN A 44 -7.68 -19.78 3.93
C GLN A 44 -8.08 -18.49 3.19
N GLN A 45 -9.18 -17.87 3.64
CA GLN A 45 -9.54 -16.52 3.22
C GLN A 45 -8.39 -15.55 3.55
N ARG A 46 -7.93 -14.81 2.56
CA ARG A 46 -6.95 -13.74 2.74
C ARG A 46 -7.62 -12.45 3.25
N ALA A 47 -6.81 -11.59 3.85
CA ALA A 47 -7.28 -10.29 4.32
C ALA A 47 -7.71 -9.39 3.14
N PRO A 48 -8.67 -8.47 3.33
CA PRO A 48 -9.12 -7.54 2.29
C PRO A 48 -7.99 -6.79 1.57
N ILE A 49 -6.94 -6.39 2.28
CA ILE A 49 -5.75 -5.75 1.70
C ILE A 49 -5.03 -6.64 0.67
N ILE A 50 -4.99 -7.95 0.90
CA ILE A 50 -4.40 -8.90 -0.05
C ILE A 50 -5.28 -8.99 -1.30
N HIS A 51 -6.60 -9.07 -1.14
CA HIS A 51 -7.51 -9.09 -2.29
C HIS A 51 -7.40 -7.80 -3.11
N HIS A 52 -7.36 -6.63 -2.48
CA HIS A 52 -7.19 -5.35 -3.18
C HIS A 52 -5.88 -5.28 -3.96
N GLY A 53 -4.74 -5.66 -3.37
CA GLY A 53 -3.46 -5.64 -4.08
C GLY A 53 -3.39 -6.66 -5.24
N TYR A 54 -3.93 -7.87 -5.05
CA TYR A 54 -4.03 -8.84 -6.16
C TYR A 54 -5.03 -8.41 -7.23
N TYR A 55 -6.06 -7.64 -6.88
CA TYR A 55 -7.00 -7.09 -7.84
C TYR A 55 -6.35 -6.00 -8.70
N VAL A 56 -5.57 -5.11 -8.08
CA VAL A 56 -4.75 -4.13 -8.80
C VAL A 56 -3.79 -4.83 -9.76
N ARG A 57 -3.10 -5.88 -9.29
CA ARG A 57 -2.24 -6.74 -10.14
C ARG A 57 -3.01 -7.35 -11.32
N PHE A 58 -4.18 -7.93 -11.07
CA PHE A 58 -5.02 -8.54 -12.10
C PHE A 58 -5.44 -7.51 -13.17
N LYS A 59 -5.95 -6.35 -12.76
CA LYS A 59 -6.39 -5.29 -13.68
C LYS A 59 -5.22 -4.65 -14.44
N ALA A 60 -4.06 -4.50 -13.80
CA ALA A 60 -2.85 -4.01 -14.47
C ALA A 60 -2.39 -4.96 -15.56
N LEU A 61 -2.43 -6.27 -15.30
CA LEU A 61 -2.13 -7.28 -16.31
C LEU A 61 -3.17 -7.30 -17.43
N GLU A 62 -4.47 -7.22 -17.13
CA GLU A 62 -5.50 -7.07 -18.19
C GLU A 62 -5.25 -5.85 -19.08
N TYR A 63 -4.93 -4.71 -18.46
CA TYR A 63 -4.54 -3.50 -19.21
C TYR A 63 -3.30 -3.76 -20.07
N GLY A 64 -2.27 -4.41 -19.53
CA GLY A 64 -1.07 -4.79 -20.26
C GLY A 64 -1.37 -5.71 -21.45
N TRP A 65 -2.16 -6.77 -21.23
CA TRP A 65 -2.62 -7.70 -22.27
C TRP A 65 -3.35 -6.96 -23.39
N GLN A 66 -4.26 -6.04 -23.07
CA GLN A 66 -4.96 -5.20 -24.07
C GLN A 66 -4.01 -4.31 -24.89
N LYS A 67 -2.84 -3.94 -24.35
CA LYS A 67 -1.84 -3.10 -25.05
C LYS A 67 -0.88 -3.90 -25.94
N VAL A 68 -0.64 -5.17 -25.61
CA VAL A 68 0.32 -6.03 -26.32
C VAL A 68 -0.34 -6.97 -27.31
N LEU A 69 -1.58 -7.42 -27.04
CA LEU A 69 -2.41 -8.15 -27.98
C LEU A 69 -3.05 -7.12 -28.92
N SER A 70 -2.70 -7.11 -30.21
CA SER A 70 -3.33 -6.18 -31.16
C SER A 70 -4.71 -6.68 -31.59
N ASN A 71 -5.58 -5.75 -31.99
CA ASN A 71 -6.97 -6.03 -32.36
C ASN A 71 -7.18 -6.34 -33.85
N GLY A 72 -6.12 -6.73 -34.59
CA GLY A 72 -6.20 -7.02 -36.02
C GLY A 72 -6.28 -8.52 -36.33
N ASP A 73 -7.12 -8.92 -37.28
CA ASP A 73 -7.28 -10.32 -37.73
C ASP A 73 -6.04 -10.90 -38.45
N GLU A 74 -5.04 -10.05 -38.68
CA GLU A 74 -3.82 -10.35 -39.43
C GLU A 74 -2.60 -10.65 -38.53
N GLN A 75 -2.75 -10.85 -37.21
CA GLN A 75 -1.62 -11.10 -36.29
C GLN A 75 -1.71 -12.46 -35.59
N ILE A 76 -0.55 -13.11 -35.38
CA ILE A 76 -0.37 -14.26 -34.48
C ILE A 76 0.48 -13.80 -33.30
N ASN A 77 0.02 -14.12 -32.09
CA ASN A 77 0.73 -13.80 -30.86
C ASN A 77 1.45 -15.05 -30.34
N ILE A 78 2.75 -14.94 -30.12
CA ILE A 78 3.59 -16.00 -29.54
C ILE A 78 4.01 -15.49 -28.17
N ILE A 79 3.34 -15.98 -27.13
CA ILE A 79 3.53 -15.57 -25.75
C ILE A 79 4.53 -16.52 -25.09
N ILE A 80 5.65 -15.99 -24.63
CA ILE A 80 6.66 -16.73 -23.87
C ILE A 80 6.58 -16.27 -22.42
N SER A 81 6.01 -17.09 -21.54
CA SER A 81 5.82 -16.79 -20.13
C SER A 81 6.97 -17.38 -19.29
N PHE A 82 7.76 -16.49 -18.69
CA PHE A 82 8.83 -16.86 -17.78
C PHE A 82 8.29 -17.06 -16.36
N GLY A 83 8.55 -18.22 -15.77
CA GLY A 83 8.08 -18.58 -14.44
C GLY A 83 6.55 -18.55 -14.36
N ALA A 84 5.89 -19.30 -15.24
CA ALA A 84 4.45 -19.26 -15.41
C ALA A 84 3.68 -19.72 -14.15
N GLY A 85 4.31 -20.48 -13.26
CA GLY A 85 3.67 -21.03 -12.07
C GLY A 85 2.35 -21.74 -12.42
N PHE A 86 1.34 -21.53 -11.59
CA PHE A 86 -0.03 -21.93 -11.87
C PHE A 86 -0.88 -20.80 -12.48
N ASP A 87 -0.29 -19.86 -13.22
CA ASP A 87 -1.05 -18.90 -14.00
C ASP A 87 -1.95 -19.62 -15.02
N THR A 88 -3.15 -19.07 -15.19
CA THR A 88 -4.24 -19.59 -16.02
C THR A 88 -4.48 -18.70 -17.24
N THR A 89 -3.65 -17.66 -17.45
CA THR A 89 -3.79 -16.72 -18.56
C THR A 89 -3.95 -17.42 -19.91
N ALA A 90 -3.18 -18.48 -20.18
CA ALA A 90 -3.31 -19.28 -21.40
C ALA A 90 -4.74 -19.82 -21.62
N PHE A 91 -5.43 -20.22 -20.55
CA PHE A 91 -6.79 -20.77 -20.57
C PHE A 91 -7.88 -19.68 -20.59
N ARG A 92 -7.56 -18.48 -20.12
CA ARG A 92 -8.50 -17.33 -20.13
C ARG A 92 -8.51 -16.60 -21.48
N TYR A 93 -7.37 -16.53 -22.18
CA TYR A 93 -7.24 -15.85 -23.48
C TYR A 93 -7.30 -16.82 -24.66
N GLN A 94 -8.51 -17.36 -24.90
CA GLN A 94 -8.82 -18.45 -25.85
C GLN A 94 -8.90 -18.05 -27.33
N ASP A 95 -8.08 -17.08 -27.76
CA ASP A 95 -8.03 -16.67 -29.16
C ASP A 95 -7.14 -17.63 -29.96
N ASP A 96 -7.63 -18.16 -31.08
CA ASP A 96 -6.89 -19.08 -31.95
C ASP A 96 -5.58 -18.49 -32.50
N ARG A 97 -5.40 -17.17 -32.44
CA ARG A 97 -4.17 -16.47 -32.81
C ARG A 97 -3.10 -16.51 -31.71
N ASN A 98 -3.43 -16.94 -30.50
CA ASN A 98 -2.50 -16.96 -29.38
C ASN A 98 -1.87 -18.35 -29.22
N ILE A 99 -0.55 -18.39 -29.28
CA ILE A 99 0.29 -19.54 -28.95
C ILE A 99 1.01 -19.23 -27.65
N PHE A 100 0.83 -20.08 -26.63
CA PHE A 100 1.47 -19.92 -25.32
C PHE A 100 2.61 -20.92 -25.15
N ILE A 101 3.77 -20.41 -24.74
CA ILE A 101 4.95 -21.17 -24.32
C ILE A 101 5.21 -20.79 -22.87
N GLU A 102 4.87 -21.68 -21.95
CA GLU A 102 5.09 -21.48 -20.53
C GLU A 102 6.35 -22.19 -20.07
N ILE A 103 7.13 -21.51 -19.22
CA ILE A 103 8.41 -22.01 -18.71
C ILE A 103 8.40 -21.89 -17.19
N ASP A 104 8.73 -22.95 -16.49
CA ASP A 104 8.96 -22.90 -15.04
C ASP A 104 9.92 -24.03 -14.63
N HIS A 105 10.29 -24.07 -13.35
CA HIS A 105 11.09 -25.15 -12.78
C HIS A 105 10.41 -26.51 -13.03
N PRO A 106 11.17 -27.58 -13.36
CA PRO A 106 10.62 -28.91 -13.67
C PRO A 106 9.57 -29.42 -12.68
N ASP A 107 9.77 -29.23 -11.38
CA ASP A 107 8.81 -29.66 -10.36
C ASP A 107 7.48 -28.88 -10.37
N VAL A 108 7.51 -27.60 -10.74
CA VAL A 108 6.30 -26.79 -10.89
C VAL A 108 5.54 -27.22 -12.14
N CYS A 109 6.25 -27.37 -13.27
CA CYS A 109 5.69 -27.86 -14.52
C CYS A 109 5.09 -29.26 -14.40
N ARG A 110 5.75 -30.18 -13.68
CA ARG A 110 5.21 -31.52 -13.38
C ARG A 110 3.85 -31.43 -12.69
N ARG A 111 3.77 -30.69 -11.59
CA ARG A 111 2.51 -30.50 -10.85
C ARG A 111 1.42 -29.85 -11.70
N LYS A 112 1.77 -28.80 -12.46
CA LYS A 112 0.83 -28.11 -13.35
C LYS A 112 0.27 -29.09 -14.40
N ALA A 113 1.16 -29.87 -15.01
CA ALA A 113 0.80 -30.86 -16.01
C ALA A 113 -0.10 -31.96 -15.45
N ASP A 114 0.22 -32.49 -14.27
CA ASP A 114 -0.59 -33.54 -13.63
C ASP A 114 -2.00 -33.03 -13.29
N ILE A 115 -2.11 -31.80 -12.77
CA ILE A 115 -3.41 -31.17 -12.47
C ILE A 115 -4.24 -30.98 -13.74
N ILE A 116 -3.63 -30.47 -14.83
CA ILE A 116 -4.33 -30.27 -16.11
C ILE A 116 -4.79 -31.62 -16.69
N ARG A 117 -3.92 -32.65 -16.68
CA ARG A 117 -4.28 -33.99 -17.17
C ARG A 117 -5.43 -34.61 -16.40
N LEU A 118 -5.44 -34.46 -15.07
CA LEU A 118 -6.51 -34.98 -14.22
C LEU A 118 -7.85 -34.28 -14.47
N ASN A 119 -7.84 -33.04 -14.99
CA ASN A 119 -9.03 -32.22 -15.22
C ASN A 119 -9.15 -31.79 -16.69
N ILE A 120 -8.71 -32.64 -17.62
CA ILE A 120 -8.47 -32.26 -19.02
C ILE A 120 -9.70 -31.66 -19.72
N ASP A 121 -10.90 -32.09 -19.34
CA ASP A 121 -12.17 -31.63 -19.93
C ASP A 121 -12.52 -30.18 -19.55
N GLU A 122 -11.93 -29.68 -18.46
CA GLU A 122 -12.17 -28.34 -17.93
C GLU A 122 -11.20 -27.31 -18.51
N PHE A 123 -10.11 -27.76 -19.15
CA PHE A 123 -9.11 -26.88 -19.76
C PHE A 123 -9.30 -26.84 -21.28
N PRO A 124 -9.50 -25.65 -21.88
CA PRO A 124 -9.69 -25.54 -23.31
C PRO A 124 -8.37 -25.81 -24.05
N ASP A 125 -8.48 -26.28 -25.30
CA ASP A 125 -7.38 -26.77 -26.15
C ASP A 125 -6.55 -27.94 -25.58
N MET A 126 -6.86 -28.44 -24.38
CA MET A 126 -6.13 -29.54 -23.77
C MET A 126 -6.67 -30.92 -24.15
N LYS A 127 -7.83 -31.00 -24.84
CA LYS A 127 -8.39 -32.27 -25.32
C LYS A 127 -7.53 -32.98 -26.37
N THR A 128 -6.62 -32.26 -27.00
CA THR A 128 -5.67 -32.80 -27.99
C THR A 128 -4.26 -32.94 -27.41
N VAL A 129 -4.12 -33.09 -26.09
CA VAL A 129 -2.78 -33.24 -25.47
C VAL A 129 -2.09 -34.49 -26.00
N GLU A 130 -0.91 -34.31 -26.57
CA GLU A 130 -0.06 -35.40 -27.06
C GLU A 130 0.87 -35.89 -25.92
N ASN A 131 1.23 -37.18 -25.94
CA ASN A 131 2.20 -37.72 -24.99
C ASN A 131 3.60 -37.17 -25.31
N CYS A 132 4.16 -36.35 -24.41
CA CYS A 132 5.49 -35.73 -24.56
C CYS A 132 6.67 -36.70 -24.32
N SER A 133 6.50 -38.01 -24.50
CA SER A 133 7.46 -39.05 -24.06
C SER A 133 8.84 -38.99 -24.72
N SER A 134 9.03 -38.17 -25.77
CA SER A 134 10.30 -38.00 -26.48
C SER A 134 11.19 -36.86 -25.96
N ASN A 135 10.68 -35.93 -25.15
CA ASN A 135 11.46 -34.79 -24.63
C ASN A 135 11.29 -34.65 -23.12
N GLU A 136 12.41 -34.77 -22.38
CA GLU A 136 12.42 -34.68 -20.91
C GLU A 136 12.05 -33.30 -20.32
N HIS A 137 12.15 -32.25 -21.13
CA HIS A 137 11.80 -30.88 -20.75
C HIS A 137 10.37 -30.49 -21.14
N LEU A 138 9.70 -31.22 -22.04
CA LEU A 138 8.35 -30.89 -22.49
C LEU A 138 7.31 -31.64 -21.64
N TYR A 139 6.55 -30.92 -20.82
CA TYR A 139 5.60 -31.50 -19.87
C TYR A 139 4.17 -31.55 -20.41
N LEU A 140 3.76 -30.60 -21.24
CA LEU A 140 2.47 -30.60 -21.95
C LEU A 140 2.64 -29.99 -23.33
N GLN A 141 1.86 -30.50 -24.27
CA GLN A 141 1.77 -29.99 -25.63
C GLN A 141 0.32 -30.07 -26.11
N SER A 142 -0.19 -28.99 -26.70
CA SER A 142 -1.44 -28.97 -27.45
C SER A 142 -1.26 -28.25 -28.79
N SER A 143 -2.35 -27.94 -29.50
CA SER A 143 -2.30 -27.18 -30.75
C SER A 143 -1.76 -25.76 -30.59
N ARG A 144 -1.92 -25.15 -29.40
CA ARG A 144 -1.59 -23.74 -29.11
C ARG A 144 -0.89 -23.51 -27.78
N TYR A 145 -0.46 -24.56 -27.10
CA TYR A 145 0.18 -24.46 -25.78
C TYR A 145 1.33 -25.45 -25.63
N LEU A 146 2.46 -24.96 -25.10
CA LEU A 146 3.63 -25.73 -24.72
C LEU A 146 4.00 -25.41 -23.28
N LEU A 147 4.29 -26.44 -22.47
CA LEU A 147 4.79 -26.28 -21.10
C LEU A 147 6.17 -26.91 -20.97
N PHE A 148 7.19 -26.08 -20.73
CA PHE A 148 8.57 -26.50 -20.58
C PHE A 148 9.05 -26.44 -19.13
N GLY A 149 9.61 -27.55 -18.63
CA GLY A 149 10.30 -27.64 -17.36
C GLY A 149 11.78 -27.28 -17.51
N ILE A 150 12.13 -26.02 -17.27
CA ILE A 150 13.48 -25.47 -17.41
C ILE A 150 13.79 -24.59 -16.20
N ASP A 151 14.95 -24.82 -15.56
CA ASP A 151 15.47 -23.90 -14.57
C ASP A 151 16.05 -22.66 -15.28
N LEU A 152 15.35 -21.53 -15.18
CA LEU A 152 15.75 -20.25 -15.81
C LEU A 152 17.09 -19.69 -15.30
N ARG A 153 17.69 -20.30 -14.26
CA ARG A 153 19.05 -19.99 -13.77
C ARG A 153 20.15 -20.68 -14.56
N GLN A 154 19.79 -21.64 -15.43
CA GLN A 154 20.73 -22.23 -16.38
C GLN A 154 21.28 -21.18 -17.34
N SER A 155 22.34 -21.51 -18.07
CA SER A 155 22.92 -20.56 -19.01
C SER A 155 21.87 -20.14 -20.06
N PRO A 156 21.77 -18.85 -20.41
CA PRO A 156 20.86 -18.37 -21.43
C PRO A 156 20.89 -19.17 -22.74
N THR A 157 22.08 -19.63 -23.17
CA THR A 157 22.23 -20.49 -24.36
C THR A 157 21.51 -21.84 -24.21
N GLN A 158 21.59 -22.49 -23.04
CA GLN A 158 20.89 -23.76 -22.79
C GLN A 158 19.38 -23.59 -22.84
N VAL A 159 18.85 -22.53 -22.23
CA VAL A 159 17.41 -22.21 -22.25
C VAL A 159 16.92 -22.04 -23.68
N ILE A 160 17.62 -21.24 -24.50
CA ILE A 160 17.28 -21.03 -25.92
C ILE A 160 17.37 -22.34 -26.73
N ASN A 161 18.40 -23.15 -26.50
CA ASN A 161 18.56 -24.43 -27.20
C ASN A 161 17.40 -25.38 -26.93
N ILE A 162 16.95 -25.50 -25.66
CA ILE A 162 15.82 -26.36 -25.30
C ILE A 162 14.54 -25.84 -25.94
N LEU A 163 14.27 -24.53 -25.85
CA LEU A 163 13.00 -23.94 -26.31
C LEU A 163 12.85 -23.93 -27.83
N PHE A 164 13.91 -23.60 -28.56
CA PHE A 164 13.79 -23.29 -29.98
C PHE A 164 14.72 -24.05 -30.91
N VAL A 165 15.83 -24.61 -30.44
CA VAL A 165 16.72 -25.38 -31.34
C VAL A 165 16.25 -26.82 -31.40
N ASN A 166 16.08 -27.45 -30.25
CA ASN A 166 15.62 -28.83 -30.17
C ASN A 166 14.14 -28.96 -30.62
N GLU A 167 13.33 -27.95 -30.30
CA GLU A 167 11.88 -27.95 -30.56
C GLU A 167 11.43 -26.96 -31.64
N ASN A 168 12.35 -26.46 -32.48
CA ASN A 168 12.02 -25.50 -33.55
C ASN A 168 10.85 -25.99 -34.42
N HIS A 169 10.87 -27.28 -34.73
CA HIS A 169 9.88 -27.91 -35.59
C HIS A 169 8.45 -27.89 -34.98
N LEU A 170 8.32 -27.94 -33.65
CA LEU A 170 7.01 -27.84 -32.97
C LEU A 170 6.44 -26.43 -33.10
N LEU A 171 7.24 -25.41 -32.77
CA LEU A 171 6.81 -24.02 -32.85
C LEU A 171 6.46 -23.63 -34.29
N ASN A 172 7.31 -23.98 -35.26
CA ASN A 172 7.03 -23.71 -36.67
C ASN A 172 5.76 -24.42 -37.13
N LYS A 173 5.54 -25.68 -36.74
CA LYS A 173 4.30 -26.40 -37.06
C LYS A 173 3.05 -25.73 -36.45
N MET A 174 3.16 -25.17 -35.25
CA MET A 174 2.06 -24.41 -34.61
C MET A 174 1.81 -23.09 -35.34
N ILE A 175 2.87 -22.39 -35.73
CA ILE A 175 2.79 -21.15 -36.52
C ILE A 175 2.16 -21.46 -37.89
N ASP A 176 2.68 -22.42 -38.64
CA ASP A 176 2.23 -22.77 -40.00
C ASP A 176 0.74 -23.17 -40.05
N LYS A 177 0.22 -23.82 -39.00
CA LYS A 177 -1.21 -24.16 -38.89
C LYS A 177 -2.12 -22.93 -38.84
N VAL A 178 -1.61 -21.81 -38.32
CA VAL A 178 -2.37 -20.59 -38.06
C VAL A 178 -1.94 -19.43 -38.99
N ALA A 179 -0.75 -19.52 -39.58
CA ALA A 179 -0.11 -18.50 -40.39
C ALA A 179 -0.53 -18.59 -41.86
N GLN A 180 -1.58 -17.85 -42.20
CA GLN A 180 -1.97 -17.55 -43.58
C GLN A 180 -1.57 -16.10 -43.91
N ASN A 181 -0.27 -15.81 -44.06
CA ASN A 181 0.27 -14.45 -44.29
C ASN A 181 0.06 -13.46 -43.12
N ARG A 182 0.02 -13.95 -41.88
CA ARG A 182 -0.17 -13.12 -40.67
C ARG A 182 1.16 -12.59 -40.13
N ARG A 183 1.15 -11.39 -39.55
CA ARG A 183 2.25 -10.77 -38.80
C ARG A 183 2.53 -11.54 -37.51
N LEU A 184 3.79 -11.80 -37.20
CA LEU A 184 4.18 -12.44 -35.92
C LEU A 184 4.39 -11.40 -34.81
N ASN A 185 3.94 -11.70 -33.60
CA ASN A 185 4.09 -10.85 -32.44
C ASN A 185 4.56 -11.67 -31.23
N PHE A 186 5.85 -11.54 -30.92
CA PHE A 186 6.45 -12.21 -29.79
C PHE A 186 6.24 -11.38 -28.53
N ILE A 187 5.63 -11.95 -27.50
CA ILE A 187 5.38 -11.30 -26.22
C ILE A 187 6.17 -12.05 -25.15
N LEU A 188 7.22 -11.41 -24.67
CA LEU A 188 8.02 -11.87 -23.54
C LEU A 188 7.31 -11.47 -22.25
N PHE A 189 6.72 -12.42 -21.55
CA PHE A 189 5.86 -12.19 -20.39
C PHE A 189 6.53 -12.60 -19.08
N ASN A 190 6.50 -11.72 -18.08
CA ASN A 190 7.04 -11.96 -16.74
C ASN A 190 6.07 -11.42 -15.68
N GLU A 191 5.64 -12.27 -14.75
CA GLU A 191 4.72 -11.89 -13.67
C GLU A 191 5.33 -12.19 -12.29
N CYS A 192 6.22 -11.30 -11.81
CA CYS A 192 6.97 -11.48 -10.56
C CYS A 192 7.77 -12.79 -10.48
N SER A 193 8.38 -13.25 -11.57
CA SER A 193 9.21 -14.46 -11.58
C SER A 193 10.70 -14.15 -11.72
N LEU A 194 11.06 -13.26 -12.66
CA LEU A 194 12.46 -12.91 -12.91
C LEU A 194 13.13 -12.14 -11.77
N CYS A 195 12.34 -11.58 -10.83
CA CYS A 195 12.87 -10.85 -9.68
C CYS A 195 13.68 -11.73 -8.70
N TYR A 196 13.53 -13.07 -8.77
CA TYR A 196 14.30 -14.03 -7.97
C TYR A 196 15.65 -14.42 -8.60
N ILE A 197 15.96 -13.92 -9.80
CA ILE A 197 17.19 -14.19 -10.53
C ILE A 197 17.99 -12.88 -10.61
N GLU A 198 19.31 -12.97 -10.51
CA GLU A 198 20.21 -11.83 -10.67
C GLU A 198 19.99 -11.14 -12.02
N GLN A 199 19.91 -9.80 -12.00
CA GLN A 199 19.52 -8.99 -13.15
C GLN A 199 20.35 -9.32 -14.40
N GLN A 200 21.68 -9.44 -14.25
CA GLN A 200 22.61 -9.72 -15.36
C GLN A 200 22.22 -10.98 -16.14
N PHE A 201 21.78 -12.05 -15.48
CA PHE A 201 21.37 -13.28 -16.14
C PHE A 201 20.03 -13.12 -16.86
N THR A 202 19.06 -12.43 -16.23
CA THR A 202 17.76 -12.15 -16.86
C THR A 202 17.91 -11.28 -18.11
N ASP A 203 18.80 -10.29 -18.06
CA ASP A 203 19.09 -9.40 -19.19
C ASP A 203 19.75 -10.17 -20.34
N GLN A 204 20.69 -11.06 -20.04
CA GLN A 204 21.30 -11.94 -21.05
C GLN A 204 20.31 -12.93 -21.66
N LEU A 205 19.39 -13.49 -20.86
CA LEU A 205 18.33 -14.37 -21.33
C LEU A 205 17.42 -13.63 -22.31
N ILE A 206 16.93 -12.44 -21.94
CA ILE A 206 16.06 -11.63 -22.80
C ILE A 206 16.82 -11.20 -24.06
N ALA A 207 18.09 -10.77 -23.95
CA ALA A 207 18.90 -10.39 -25.10
C ALA A 207 19.05 -11.56 -26.09
N LYS A 208 19.45 -12.75 -25.63
CA LYS A 208 19.59 -13.92 -26.49
C LYS A 208 18.26 -14.37 -27.11
N MET A 209 17.16 -14.23 -26.39
CA MET A 209 15.81 -14.48 -26.91
C MET A 209 15.50 -13.55 -28.08
N ILE A 210 15.77 -12.24 -27.92
CA ILE A 210 15.58 -11.23 -28.95
C ILE A 210 16.47 -11.51 -30.16
N ASP A 211 17.75 -11.83 -29.94
CA ASP A 211 18.70 -12.14 -31.01
C ASP A 211 18.25 -13.37 -31.81
N PHE A 212 17.88 -14.45 -31.10
CA PHE A 212 17.38 -15.67 -31.72
C PHE A 212 16.12 -15.41 -32.56
N ILE A 213 15.13 -14.71 -32.01
CA ILE A 213 13.89 -14.37 -32.74
C ILE A 213 14.23 -13.53 -33.97
N THR A 214 15.14 -12.56 -33.84
CA THR A 214 15.54 -11.68 -34.94
C THR A 214 16.23 -12.47 -36.07
N GLU A 215 17.10 -13.41 -35.72
CA GLU A 215 17.80 -14.26 -36.68
C GLU A 215 16.83 -15.23 -37.39
N GLN A 216 16.09 -16.02 -36.61
CA GLN A 216 15.21 -17.07 -37.15
C GLN A 216 14.07 -16.52 -38.01
N TYR A 217 13.48 -15.39 -37.60
CA TYR A 217 12.32 -14.81 -38.28
C TYR A 217 12.69 -13.63 -39.17
N SER A 218 13.97 -13.47 -39.52
CA SER A 218 14.49 -12.40 -40.39
C SER A 218 13.78 -12.34 -41.76
N ASN A 219 13.42 -13.50 -42.31
CA ASN A 219 12.72 -13.65 -43.59
C ASN A 219 11.22 -13.32 -43.54
N TYR A 220 10.62 -13.12 -42.36
CA TYR A 220 9.22 -12.70 -42.24
C TYR A 220 9.11 -11.19 -42.46
N ASP A 221 8.24 -10.77 -43.37
CA ASP A 221 8.09 -9.37 -43.79
C ASP A 221 7.75 -8.42 -42.63
N ASN A 222 7.03 -8.90 -41.61
CA ASN A 222 6.65 -8.08 -40.45
C ASN A 222 6.58 -8.94 -39.17
N TYR A 223 7.40 -8.61 -38.18
CA TYR A 223 7.26 -9.11 -36.80
C TYR A 223 7.49 -8.00 -35.78
N SER A 224 6.96 -8.18 -34.57
CA SER A 224 7.24 -7.34 -33.40
C SER A 224 7.68 -8.18 -32.22
N ILE A 225 8.53 -7.61 -31.38
CA ILE A 225 8.88 -8.18 -30.08
C ILE A 225 8.43 -7.21 -29.01
N GLN A 226 7.66 -7.69 -28.06
CA GLN A 226 7.14 -6.92 -26.94
C GLN A 226 7.57 -7.57 -25.63
N TYR A 227 7.71 -6.76 -24.59
CA TYR A 227 7.87 -7.23 -23.22
C TYR A 227 6.69 -6.75 -22.38
N LEU A 228 6.09 -7.66 -21.61
CA LEU A 228 5.06 -7.36 -20.63
C LEU A 228 5.51 -7.90 -19.27
N GLY A 229 5.84 -6.99 -18.36
CA GLY A 229 6.32 -7.31 -17.02
C GLY A 229 5.39 -6.76 -15.94
N TYR A 230 5.03 -7.56 -14.94
CA TYR A 230 4.57 -7.06 -13.65
C TYR A 230 5.68 -7.32 -12.63
N GLU A 231 6.43 -6.28 -12.27
CA GLU A 231 7.72 -6.37 -11.58
C GLU A 231 7.72 -5.66 -10.22
N MET A 232 8.48 -6.21 -9.28
CA MET A 232 8.83 -5.50 -8.04
C MET A 232 9.99 -4.54 -8.33
N TYR A 233 9.94 -3.33 -7.77
CA TYR A 233 10.94 -2.32 -8.07
C TYR A 233 11.10 -1.25 -6.99
N ASP A 234 12.25 -0.56 -6.96
CA ASP A 234 12.57 0.48 -5.98
C ASP A 234 12.05 1.84 -6.44
N SER A 235 10.77 2.13 -6.18
CA SER A 235 10.21 3.42 -6.59
C SER A 235 10.81 4.59 -5.82
N PHE A 236 11.16 5.67 -6.54
CA PHE A 236 11.47 6.97 -5.93
C PHE A 236 10.34 7.54 -5.07
N GLY A 237 9.09 7.11 -5.28
CA GLY A 237 7.94 7.50 -4.47
C GLY A 237 7.80 6.76 -3.14
N SER A 238 8.60 5.70 -2.89
CA SER A 238 8.59 4.93 -1.65
C SER A 238 9.75 5.36 -0.75
N GLU A 239 9.62 6.52 -0.10
CA GLU A 239 10.65 7.08 0.79
C GLU A 239 10.52 6.60 2.26
N ASN A 240 9.59 5.69 2.56
CA ASN A 240 9.55 4.98 3.86
C ASN A 240 10.27 3.61 3.80
N ASP A 241 10.27 2.89 4.93
CA ASP A 241 10.96 1.61 5.06
C ASP A 241 10.12 0.37 4.65
N PHE A 242 8.96 0.55 4.01
CA PHE A 242 8.12 -0.55 3.54
C PHE A 242 8.88 -1.51 2.61
N LYS A 243 9.66 -0.96 1.66
CA LYS A 243 10.49 -1.78 0.76
C LYS A 243 11.51 -2.64 1.51
N LYS A 244 12.15 -2.11 2.56
CA LYS A 244 13.10 -2.88 3.39
C LYS A 244 12.38 -4.00 4.13
N PHE A 245 11.19 -3.72 4.65
CA PHE A 245 10.35 -4.73 5.30
C PHE A 245 9.97 -5.87 4.34
N MET A 246 9.54 -5.54 3.12
CA MET A 246 9.23 -6.53 2.07
C MET A 246 10.46 -7.36 1.69
N LEU A 247 11.61 -6.75 1.46
CA LEU A 247 12.83 -7.47 1.08
C LEU A 247 13.27 -8.44 2.20
N ASN A 248 13.24 -7.99 3.45
CA ASN A 248 13.55 -8.84 4.61
C ASN A 248 12.59 -10.03 4.74
N HIS A 249 11.30 -9.86 4.40
CA HIS A 249 10.35 -10.97 4.38
C HIS A 249 10.77 -12.06 3.38
N PHE A 250 11.15 -11.67 2.16
CA PHE A 250 11.58 -12.61 1.13
C PHE A 250 12.92 -13.30 1.46
N GLU A 251 13.84 -12.58 2.10
CA GLU A 251 15.07 -13.16 2.68
C GLU A 251 14.75 -14.25 3.71
N GLN A 252 13.84 -13.98 4.65
CA GLN A 252 13.43 -14.94 5.68
C GLN A 252 12.73 -16.18 5.08
N LEU A 253 12.06 -16.02 3.94
CA LEU A 253 11.48 -17.11 3.17
C LEU A 253 12.52 -17.89 2.35
N ASN A 254 13.81 -17.55 2.37
CA ASN A 254 14.83 -18.11 1.46
C ASN A 254 14.43 -17.99 -0.03
N ALA A 255 13.74 -16.90 -0.36
CA ALA A 255 13.36 -16.53 -1.72
C ALA A 255 13.70 -15.05 -1.96
N PRO A 256 14.98 -14.65 -1.76
CA PRO A 256 15.38 -13.24 -1.83
C PRO A 256 15.06 -12.63 -3.19
N ILE A 257 14.66 -11.35 -3.18
CA ILE A 257 14.49 -10.57 -4.39
C ILE A 257 15.87 -10.12 -4.85
N GLN A 258 16.36 -10.74 -5.93
CA GLN A 258 17.68 -10.51 -6.51
C GLN A 258 17.71 -9.31 -7.46
N THR A 259 16.58 -9.02 -8.12
CA THR A 259 16.43 -7.86 -8.99
C THR A 259 15.40 -6.92 -8.38
N PHE A 260 15.87 -5.83 -7.77
CA PHE A 260 15.06 -4.76 -7.20
C PHE A 260 15.69 -3.41 -7.55
N ILE A 261 15.38 -2.92 -8.75
CA ILE A 261 16.00 -1.74 -9.36
C ILE A 261 15.02 -0.57 -9.42
N ASN A 262 15.53 0.66 -9.51
CA ASN A 262 14.69 1.86 -9.57
C ASN A 262 14.20 2.17 -11.00
N GLU A 263 13.30 3.17 -11.11
CA GLU A 263 12.74 3.62 -12.40
C GLU A 263 13.82 3.84 -13.47
N ASN A 264 14.89 4.58 -13.15
CA ASN A 264 15.94 4.93 -14.12
C ASN A 264 16.69 3.69 -14.62
N GLN A 265 16.98 2.76 -13.72
CA GLN A 265 17.63 1.50 -14.05
C GLN A 265 16.75 0.62 -14.95
N ILE A 266 15.42 0.59 -14.75
CA ILE A 266 14.48 -0.10 -15.64
C ILE A 266 14.56 0.50 -17.05
N TRP A 267 14.51 1.83 -17.17
CA TRP A 267 14.64 2.52 -18.45
C TRP A 267 15.97 2.18 -19.16
N GLU A 268 17.09 2.23 -18.43
CA GLU A 268 18.40 1.88 -18.98
C GLU A 268 18.47 0.41 -19.41
N ARG A 269 17.91 -0.51 -18.61
CA ARG A 269 17.84 -1.95 -18.88
C ARG A 269 17.15 -2.22 -20.22
N PHE A 270 15.93 -1.72 -20.42
CA PHE A 270 15.18 -2.02 -21.64
C PHE A 270 15.70 -1.26 -22.87
N ARG A 271 16.32 -0.08 -22.70
CA ARG A 271 17.03 0.60 -23.80
C ARG A 271 18.24 -0.21 -24.27
N LYS A 272 19.03 -0.78 -23.36
CA LYS A 272 20.18 -1.66 -23.70
C LYS A 272 19.75 -2.94 -24.43
N LEU A 273 18.52 -3.40 -24.19
CA LEU A 273 17.90 -4.53 -24.90
C LEU A 273 17.30 -4.12 -26.26
N ASN A 274 17.51 -2.88 -26.71
CA ASN A 274 17.03 -2.32 -27.97
C ASN A 274 15.50 -2.25 -28.08
N PHE A 275 14.79 -2.02 -26.97
CA PHE A 275 13.39 -1.61 -27.01
C PHE A 275 13.27 -0.11 -27.29
N GLU A 276 12.40 0.26 -28.22
CA GLU A 276 12.24 1.64 -28.71
C GLU A 276 11.17 2.40 -27.91
N GLN A 277 10.07 1.71 -27.60
CA GLN A 277 9.01 2.21 -26.75
C GLN A 277 9.06 1.47 -25.42
N ILE A 278 9.13 2.21 -24.31
CA ILE A 278 9.11 1.68 -22.96
C ILE A 278 8.06 2.47 -22.20
N ASN A 279 7.12 1.79 -21.57
CA ASN A 279 6.09 2.38 -20.74
C ASN A 279 6.16 1.74 -19.35
N LEU A 280 6.44 2.56 -18.34
CA LEU A 280 6.55 2.16 -16.95
C LEU A 280 5.40 2.77 -16.17
N ILE A 281 4.53 1.92 -15.60
CA ILE A 281 3.36 2.36 -14.84
C ILE A 281 3.48 1.80 -13.42
N ASN A 282 3.71 2.66 -12.44
CA ASN A 282 3.64 2.30 -11.02
C ASN A 282 2.19 1.94 -10.63
N MET A 283 2.00 0.95 -9.76
CA MET A 283 0.66 0.47 -9.39
C MET A 283 -0.20 1.49 -8.63
N LYS A 284 0.41 2.50 -8.02
CA LYS A 284 -0.30 3.64 -7.43
C LYS A 284 -0.94 4.50 -8.51
N LYS A 285 -0.17 4.87 -9.53
CA LYS A 285 -0.67 5.57 -10.71
C LYS A 285 -1.77 4.74 -11.38
N PHE A 286 -1.55 3.43 -11.54
CA PHE A 286 -2.55 2.53 -12.09
C PHE A 286 -3.86 2.55 -11.27
N TYR A 287 -3.79 2.32 -9.97
CA TYR A 287 -4.97 2.28 -9.09
C TYR A 287 -5.72 3.62 -9.04
N ARG A 288 -5.00 4.75 -9.04
CA ARG A 288 -5.60 6.08 -8.86
C ARG A 288 -6.11 6.70 -10.16
N GLU A 289 -5.44 6.46 -11.27
CA GLU A 289 -5.68 7.18 -12.54
C GLU A 289 -6.21 6.27 -13.66
N LEU A 290 -5.80 4.99 -13.71
CA LEU A 290 -6.18 4.08 -14.80
C LEU A 290 -7.34 3.14 -14.43
N LEU A 291 -7.46 2.76 -13.16
CA LEU A 291 -8.61 2.02 -12.67
C LEU A 291 -9.80 2.97 -12.49
N SER A 292 -10.91 2.65 -13.16
CA SER A 292 -12.10 3.51 -13.14
C SER A 292 -12.64 3.73 -11.71
N ASN A 293 -13.29 4.86 -11.50
CA ASN A 293 -13.97 5.16 -10.24
C ASN A 293 -15.03 4.11 -9.91
N ASP A 294 -15.74 3.60 -10.92
CA ASP A 294 -16.77 2.58 -10.73
C ASP A 294 -16.17 1.26 -10.26
N GLU A 295 -15.02 0.86 -10.81
CA GLU A 295 -14.32 -0.33 -10.34
C GLU A 295 -13.78 -0.17 -8.92
N ARG A 296 -13.22 1.00 -8.58
CA ARG A 296 -12.79 1.31 -7.20
C ARG A 296 -13.97 1.26 -6.22
N LYS A 297 -15.12 1.83 -6.60
CA LYS A 297 -16.34 1.78 -5.77
C LYS A 297 -16.85 0.34 -5.64
N ARG A 298 -16.89 -0.42 -6.74
CA ARG A 298 -17.34 -1.81 -6.76
C ARG A 298 -16.54 -2.68 -5.80
N ILE A 299 -15.21 -2.65 -5.87
CA ILE A 299 -14.38 -3.49 -4.99
C ILE A 299 -14.51 -3.13 -3.50
N ASN A 300 -14.70 -1.84 -3.18
CA ASN A 300 -14.96 -1.39 -1.82
C ASN A 300 -16.31 -1.85 -1.26
N GLN A 301 -17.22 -2.31 -2.13
CA GLN A 301 -18.53 -2.87 -1.74
C GLN A 301 -18.51 -4.40 -1.60
N ILE A 302 -17.51 -5.09 -2.20
CA ILE A 302 -17.40 -6.55 -2.12
C ILE A 302 -17.09 -6.99 -0.69
N GLU A 303 -16.16 -6.32 -0.04
CA GLU A 303 -15.84 -6.56 1.36
C GLU A 303 -15.35 -5.29 2.06
N MET A 304 -15.35 -5.36 3.38
CA MET A 304 -14.93 -4.26 4.25
C MET A 304 -13.45 -3.93 4.08
N PHE A 305 -13.12 -2.68 3.75
CA PHE A 305 -11.75 -2.23 3.56
C PHE A 305 -11.47 -0.88 4.25
N ASP A 306 -10.37 -0.82 5.03
CA ASP A 306 -9.90 0.41 5.68
C ASP A 306 -8.38 0.41 5.90
N GLU A 307 -7.64 -0.23 5.00
CA GLU A 307 -6.17 -0.35 5.02
C GLU A 307 -5.55 0.44 3.85
N TRP A 308 -6.05 1.65 3.61
CA TRP A 308 -5.66 2.50 2.48
C TRP A 308 -4.15 2.81 2.46
N GLU A 309 -3.59 3.06 3.64
CA GLU A 309 -2.16 3.35 3.79
C GLU A 309 -1.31 2.16 3.33
N GLU A 310 -1.74 0.94 3.64
CA GLU A 310 -1.07 -0.29 3.22
C GLU A 310 -1.19 -0.55 1.73
N LEU A 311 -2.36 -0.26 1.14
CA LEU A 311 -2.55 -0.42 -0.30
C LEU A 311 -1.61 0.49 -1.08
N GLU A 312 -1.44 1.73 -0.61
CA GLU A 312 -0.51 2.69 -1.20
C GLU A 312 0.95 2.24 -1.06
N ASN A 313 1.35 1.75 0.12
CA ASN A 313 2.69 1.17 0.34
C ASN A 313 2.99 0.04 -0.65
N VAL A 314 2.05 -0.90 -0.81
CA VAL A 314 2.18 -2.02 -1.76
C VAL A 314 2.25 -1.50 -3.19
N CYS A 315 1.36 -0.61 -3.57
CA CYS A 315 1.28 -0.10 -4.93
C CYS A 315 2.56 0.64 -5.36
N GLN A 316 3.32 1.21 -4.43
CA GLN A 316 4.58 1.89 -4.76
C GLN A 316 5.76 0.95 -5.05
N VAL A 317 5.71 -0.32 -4.66
CA VAL A 317 6.84 -1.26 -4.88
C VAL A 317 6.61 -2.23 -6.04
N TYR A 318 5.53 -2.04 -6.80
CA TYR A 318 5.23 -2.80 -8.01
C TYR A 318 4.97 -1.88 -9.20
N CYS A 319 5.35 -2.36 -10.38
CA CYS A 319 5.12 -1.65 -11.63
C CYS A 319 4.71 -2.61 -12.75
N LEU A 320 4.06 -2.04 -13.76
CA LEU A 320 3.78 -2.66 -15.04
C LEU A 320 4.74 -2.07 -16.06
N VAL A 321 5.50 -2.93 -16.73
CA VAL A 321 6.46 -2.58 -17.77
C VAL A 321 5.93 -3.10 -19.09
N ILE A 322 5.75 -2.22 -20.06
CA ILE A 322 5.36 -2.57 -21.43
C ILE A 322 6.41 -2.01 -22.38
N CYS A 323 7.13 -2.88 -23.07
CA CYS A 323 8.13 -2.46 -24.06
C CYS A 323 7.78 -2.98 -25.44
N LYS A 324 8.10 -2.21 -26.49
CA LYS A 324 7.92 -2.61 -27.90
C LYS A 324 9.19 -2.37 -28.71
N LYS A 325 9.53 -3.37 -29.50
CA LYS A 325 10.59 -3.35 -30.52
C LYS A 325 9.96 -3.74 -31.85
N PHE A 326 10.09 -2.86 -32.84
CA PHE A 326 9.61 -3.11 -34.19
C PHE A 326 10.78 -3.58 -35.07
N LYS A 327 10.49 -4.41 -36.08
CA LYS A 327 11.44 -4.60 -37.18
C LYS A 327 11.62 -3.24 -37.87
N PRO A 328 12.85 -2.77 -38.15
CA PRO A 328 13.03 -1.51 -38.87
C PRO A 328 12.35 -1.61 -40.25
N SER A 329 11.27 -0.85 -40.45
CA SER A 329 10.70 -0.65 -41.78
C SER A 329 11.63 0.28 -42.56
N SER A 330 11.79 0.04 -43.87
CA SER A 330 12.50 0.93 -44.80
C SER A 330 11.81 2.30 -44.99
N SER A 331 10.83 2.63 -44.16
CA SER A 331 10.16 3.93 -44.09
C SER A 331 9.89 4.26 -42.62
N THR A 332 10.70 5.16 -42.07
CA THR A 332 10.52 5.76 -40.76
C THR A 332 9.50 6.89 -40.87
N VAL A 333 8.31 6.69 -40.29
CA VAL A 333 7.47 7.80 -39.86
C VAL A 333 7.59 7.86 -38.34
N THR A 334 8.32 8.85 -37.86
CA THR A 334 8.45 9.20 -36.45
C THR A 334 7.11 9.70 -35.92
N THR A 335 6.40 8.88 -35.16
CA THR A 335 5.32 9.36 -34.29
C THR A 335 5.95 9.85 -33.00
N ASN A 336 6.03 11.17 -32.84
CA ASN A 336 6.34 11.83 -31.57
C ASN A 336 5.17 11.60 -30.61
N GLU A 337 5.26 10.57 -29.77
CA GLU A 337 4.46 10.52 -28.55
C GLU A 337 5.23 11.20 -27.42
N SER A 338 4.50 12.02 -26.68
CA SER A 338 4.94 12.94 -25.65
C SER A 338 5.87 12.29 -24.62
N ASN A 339 7.06 12.86 -24.47
CA ASN A 339 7.91 12.67 -23.30
C ASN A 339 7.14 13.12 -22.06
N ASP A 340 6.57 12.18 -21.32
CA ASP A 340 6.22 12.40 -19.92
C ASP A 340 7.52 12.78 -19.22
N SER A 341 7.58 14.02 -18.75
CA SER A 341 8.73 14.62 -18.11
C SER A 341 9.23 13.72 -16.99
N MET A 342 10.50 13.29 -17.07
CA MET A 342 11.22 12.77 -15.91
C MET A 342 11.14 13.83 -14.81
N ILE A 343 10.31 13.57 -13.79
CA ILE A 343 10.38 14.30 -12.54
C ILE A 343 11.69 13.88 -11.90
N ILE A 344 12.74 14.68 -12.11
CA ILE A 344 13.97 14.58 -11.34
C ILE A 344 13.57 14.96 -9.91
N VAL A 345 13.28 13.95 -9.10
CA VAL A 345 13.23 14.11 -7.66
C VAL A 345 14.67 14.33 -7.23
N ASN A 346 15.05 15.60 -7.05
CA ASN A 346 16.25 15.93 -6.29
C ASN A 346 16.08 15.27 -4.92
N ARG A 347 16.90 14.25 -4.62
CA ARG A 347 17.08 13.82 -3.23
C ARG A 347 17.52 15.06 -2.45
N PRO A 348 16.92 15.34 -1.28
CA PRO A 348 17.46 16.37 -0.42
C PRO A 348 18.95 16.08 -0.20
N GLU A 349 19.77 17.11 -0.36
CA GLU A 349 21.18 17.06 -0.01
C GLU A 349 21.33 16.48 1.40
N LYS A 350 22.38 15.69 1.61
CA LYS A 350 22.53 14.72 2.71
C LYS A 350 22.41 15.28 4.14
N ASP A 351 22.33 16.60 4.32
CA ASP A 351 22.60 17.27 5.60
C ASP A 351 21.37 17.68 6.43
N ASP A 352 20.14 17.59 5.92
CA ASP A 352 18.93 18.03 6.67
C ASP A 352 18.06 16.86 7.17
N ARG A 353 18.43 16.33 8.35
CA ARG A 353 17.77 15.18 9.00
C ARG A 353 17.43 15.49 10.46
N PHE A 354 16.31 14.95 10.93
CA PHE A 354 16.04 14.83 12.36
C PHE A 354 16.51 13.47 12.83
N LEU A 355 17.33 13.45 13.87
CA LEU A 355 17.73 12.21 14.55
C LEU A 355 16.74 11.91 15.67
N ALA A 356 16.16 10.73 15.63
CA ALA A 356 15.19 10.26 16.61
C ALA A 356 15.78 9.16 17.50
N ASN A 357 15.61 9.34 18.81
CA ASN A 357 15.76 8.26 19.78
C ASN A 357 14.55 7.33 19.66
N ALA A 358 14.79 6.02 19.60
CA ALA A 358 13.72 5.04 19.48
C ALA A 358 13.59 4.16 20.74
N PHE A 359 12.35 4.01 21.20
CA PHE A 359 11.96 3.18 22.33
C PHE A 359 11.00 2.09 21.83
N PRO A 360 11.49 0.87 21.57
CA PRO A 360 10.66 -0.22 21.06
C PRO A 360 9.84 -0.86 22.19
N LEU A 361 9.15 -0.05 23.00
CA LEU A 361 8.45 -0.48 24.23
C LEU A 361 6.97 -0.80 24.00
N LEU A 362 6.41 -0.39 22.86
CA LEU A 362 4.99 -0.50 22.56
C LEU A 362 4.79 -0.90 21.09
N GLN A 363 3.93 -1.88 20.85
CA GLN A 363 3.61 -2.39 19.52
C GLN A 363 2.15 -2.10 19.22
N ILE A 364 1.88 -0.98 18.56
CA ILE A 364 0.52 -0.50 18.33
C ILE A 364 0.42 0.42 17.11
N PHE A 365 -0.70 0.37 16.40
CA PHE A 365 -1.07 1.38 15.39
C PHE A 365 -2.58 1.64 15.41
N GLY A 366 -3.01 2.74 14.79
CA GLY A 366 -4.42 3.14 14.72
C GLY A 366 -5.01 3.57 16.07
N HIS A 367 -4.15 3.96 17.02
CA HIS A 367 -4.53 4.50 18.31
C HIS A 367 -4.63 6.04 18.25
N CYS A 368 -4.92 6.65 19.38
CA CYS A 368 -4.74 8.08 19.62
C CYS A 368 -3.99 8.30 20.94
N SER A 369 -3.36 9.46 21.08
CA SER A 369 -2.66 9.88 22.30
C SER A 369 -3.14 11.25 22.75
N HIS A 370 -2.89 11.55 24.02
CA HIS A 370 -2.94 12.88 24.57
C HIS A 370 -1.88 13.03 25.66
N TYR A 371 -1.14 14.13 25.62
CA TYR A 371 -0.20 14.47 26.68
C TYR A 371 -0.91 15.22 27.82
N ASP A 372 -0.82 14.69 29.02
CA ASP A 372 -1.32 15.28 30.25
C ASP A 372 -0.17 15.91 31.06
N ASP A 373 -0.13 17.24 31.04
CA ASP A 373 0.86 18.06 31.75
C ASP A 373 0.79 17.92 33.27
N HIS A 374 -0.37 17.60 33.86
CA HIS A 374 -0.51 17.51 35.32
C HIS A 374 0.30 16.36 35.92
N ASN A 375 0.37 15.25 35.19
CA ASN A 375 1.04 14.04 35.62
C ASN A 375 2.33 13.76 34.82
N ASN A 376 2.66 14.63 33.84
CA ASN A 376 3.74 14.42 32.87
C ASN A 376 3.65 13.05 32.18
N THR A 377 2.44 12.71 31.71
CA THR A 377 2.15 11.41 31.08
C THR A 377 1.59 11.55 29.68
N ILE A 378 1.97 10.67 28.77
CA ILE A 378 1.27 10.49 27.50
C ILE A 378 0.29 9.32 27.69
N ASN A 379 -1.01 9.63 27.63
CA ASN A 379 -2.08 8.66 27.72
C ASN A 379 -2.44 8.19 26.30
N ILE A 380 -2.43 6.88 26.05
CA ILE A 380 -2.64 6.27 24.73
C ILE A 380 -3.83 5.33 24.77
N PHE A 381 -4.73 5.47 23.80
CA PHE A 381 -6.04 4.81 23.80
C PHE A 381 -6.35 4.13 22.48
N GLY A 382 -6.97 2.95 22.60
CA GLY A 382 -7.38 2.14 21.46
C GLY A 382 -6.19 1.66 20.64
N GLY A 383 -6.42 1.37 19.37
CA GLY A 383 -5.43 0.82 18.46
C GLY A 383 -5.41 -0.70 18.42
N PHE A 384 -4.58 -1.22 17.53
CA PHE A 384 -4.36 -2.64 17.29
C PHE A 384 -2.89 -2.97 17.43
N GLY A 385 -2.58 -4.08 18.09
CA GLY A 385 -1.21 -4.51 18.33
C GLY A 385 -1.11 -5.61 19.37
N ILE A 386 -0.03 -5.63 20.14
CA ILE A 386 0.22 -6.63 21.17
C ILE A 386 0.08 -5.99 22.56
N GLU A 387 -0.99 -6.35 23.25
CA GLU A 387 -1.27 -5.92 24.62
C GLU A 387 -0.60 -6.89 25.61
N SER A 388 0.60 -6.56 26.10
CA SER A 388 1.30 -7.39 27.09
C SER A 388 2.08 -6.57 28.13
N ASN A 389 1.92 -6.92 29.41
CA ASN A 389 2.66 -6.33 30.54
C ASN A 389 4.13 -6.79 30.66
N GLN A 390 4.58 -7.72 29.80
CA GLN A 390 5.91 -8.31 29.91
C GLN A 390 6.90 -7.55 29.03
N LYS A 391 8.08 -7.20 29.59
CA LYS A 391 9.27 -6.81 28.84
C LYS A 391 9.40 -7.75 27.63
N LEU A 392 9.51 -7.19 26.43
CA LEU A 392 9.55 -7.92 25.15
C LEU A 392 10.50 -9.12 25.19
N GLY A 393 9.93 -10.28 25.53
CA GLY A 393 10.54 -11.59 25.37
C GLY A 393 9.94 -12.29 24.16
N LYS A 394 10.60 -13.35 23.68
CA LYS A 394 10.29 -14.08 22.43
C LYS A 394 8.88 -14.71 22.33
N ASN A 395 7.98 -14.49 23.28
CA ASN A 395 6.60 -14.97 23.22
C ASN A 395 5.73 -13.95 22.47
N ARG A 396 5.46 -14.23 21.19
CA ARG A 396 4.57 -13.44 20.33
C ARG A 396 3.16 -13.45 20.91
N GLY A 397 2.76 -12.38 21.61
CA GLY A 397 1.37 -12.16 21.99
C GLY A 397 0.47 -12.13 20.75
N LYS A 398 -0.80 -12.53 20.90
CA LYS A 398 -1.77 -12.45 19.79
C LYS A 398 -2.10 -10.97 19.52
N HIS A 399 -2.15 -10.58 18.24
CA HIS A 399 -2.60 -9.25 17.89
C HIS A 399 -4.06 -9.06 18.31
N CYS A 400 -4.35 -7.93 18.95
CA CYS A 400 -5.67 -7.60 19.46
C CYS A 400 -5.92 -6.09 19.38
N ARG A 401 -7.18 -5.69 19.53
CA ARG A 401 -7.52 -4.30 19.82
C ARG A 401 -7.30 -4.06 21.30
N PHE A 402 -6.57 -3.01 21.63
CA PHE A 402 -6.26 -2.68 23.01
C PHE A 402 -7.55 -2.38 23.78
N LYS A 403 -7.62 -2.91 25.01
CA LYS A 403 -8.73 -2.70 25.94
C LYS A 403 -8.35 -1.77 27.08
N SER A 404 -7.07 -1.71 27.39
CA SER A 404 -6.48 -0.85 28.41
C SER A 404 -6.03 0.50 27.83
N ILE A 405 -5.76 1.43 28.73
CA ILE A 405 -5.06 2.68 28.42
C ILE A 405 -3.59 2.46 28.72
N VAL A 406 -2.71 2.83 27.79
CA VAL A 406 -1.27 2.82 28.04
C VAL A 406 -0.86 4.21 28.52
N GLN A 407 -0.25 4.30 29.70
CA GLN A 407 0.34 5.54 30.21
C GLN A 407 1.86 5.46 30.09
N LEU A 408 2.44 6.44 29.39
CA LEU A 408 3.89 6.66 29.35
C LEU A 408 4.24 7.82 30.26
N SER A 409 4.89 7.54 31.39
CA SER A 409 5.43 8.58 32.27
C SER A 409 6.76 9.07 31.73
N LEU A 410 6.85 10.37 31.48
CA LEU A 410 8.10 11.01 31.09
C LEU A 410 8.90 11.39 32.34
N ASP A 411 10.21 11.52 32.18
CA ASP A 411 11.06 12.10 33.21
C ASP A 411 10.82 13.62 33.35
N ASP A 412 11.35 14.26 34.40
CA ASP A 412 11.16 15.69 34.65
C ASP A 412 11.70 16.57 33.50
N SER A 413 12.72 16.08 32.78
CA SER A 413 13.26 16.76 31.59
C SER A 413 12.34 16.64 30.37
N LYS A 414 11.40 15.68 30.38
CA LYS A 414 10.49 15.30 29.29
C LYS A 414 11.20 14.78 28.03
N GLN A 415 12.44 14.29 28.19
CA GLN A 415 13.27 13.79 27.10
C GLN A 415 13.37 12.26 27.10
N GLN A 416 13.04 11.62 28.22
CA GLN A 416 13.14 10.16 28.39
C GLN A 416 11.84 9.56 28.93
N ILE A 417 11.65 8.27 28.66
CA ILE A 417 10.55 7.50 29.24
C ILE A 417 11.02 6.92 30.58
N ASN A 418 10.35 7.29 31.66
CA ASN A 418 10.61 6.75 33.00
C ASN A 418 9.88 5.41 33.20
N ASN A 419 8.60 5.35 32.84
CA ASN A 419 7.77 4.16 33.04
C ASN A 419 6.69 4.02 31.96
N ILE A 420 6.29 2.78 31.69
CA ILE A 420 5.12 2.42 30.89
C ILE A 420 4.18 1.58 31.74
N GLN A 421 2.90 1.95 31.77
CA GLN A 421 1.91 1.27 32.58
C GLN A 421 0.61 1.05 31.83
N MET A 422 0.00 -0.12 32.03
CA MET A 422 -1.35 -0.40 31.56
C MET A 422 -2.35 -0.03 32.66
N ILE A 423 -3.40 0.69 32.28
CA ILE A 423 -4.52 1.07 33.15
C ILE A 423 -5.73 0.28 32.67
N GLU A 424 -6.26 -0.53 33.57
CA GLU A 424 -7.34 -1.47 33.26
C GLU A 424 -8.71 -0.84 33.51
N SER A 425 -9.74 -1.35 32.82
CA SER A 425 -11.10 -0.89 33.06
C SER A 425 -11.65 -1.52 34.35
N ASN A 426 -12.36 -0.74 35.15
CA ASN A 426 -13.13 -1.25 36.30
C ASN A 426 -14.38 -2.02 35.91
N GLU A 427 -14.79 -1.91 34.65
CA GLU A 427 -16.00 -2.52 34.14
C GLU A 427 -15.70 -3.46 32.97
N SER A 428 -16.69 -4.27 32.60
CA SER A 428 -16.71 -4.97 31.30
C SER A 428 -16.92 -4.03 30.10
N SER A 429 -16.54 -2.76 30.23
CA SER A 429 -16.76 -1.73 29.22
C SER A 429 -15.94 -2.05 27.97
N ASN A 430 -16.62 -2.24 26.85
CA ASN A 430 -16.01 -2.72 25.62
C ASN A 430 -15.50 -1.53 24.80
N ILE A 431 -14.46 -0.84 25.30
CA ILE A 431 -13.92 0.38 24.68
C ILE A 431 -12.95 0.12 23.52
N ASN A 432 -12.63 -1.14 23.23
CA ASN A 432 -11.64 -1.55 22.23
C ASN A 432 -11.98 -1.06 20.81
N ARG A 433 -11.11 -0.21 20.24
CA ARG A 433 -11.40 0.44 18.96
C ARG A 433 -10.13 0.94 18.26
N LEU A 434 -10.18 1.08 16.94
CA LEU A 434 -9.17 1.79 16.15
C LEU A 434 -9.71 3.14 15.67
N HIS A 435 -8.80 4.04 15.31
CA HIS A 435 -9.07 5.33 14.69
C HIS A 435 -10.09 6.19 15.46
N CYS A 436 -10.07 6.09 16.78
CA CYS A 436 -10.76 6.99 17.69
C CYS A 436 -9.93 8.26 17.94
N ARG A 437 -10.51 9.17 18.72
CA ARG A 437 -9.82 10.35 19.25
C ARG A 437 -10.02 10.45 20.74
N ILE A 438 -9.06 11.06 21.42
CA ILE A 438 -9.21 11.43 22.81
C ILE A 438 -8.86 12.89 23.01
N VAL A 439 -9.67 13.59 23.80
CA VAL A 439 -9.47 15.00 24.15
C VAL A 439 -9.69 15.17 25.65
N SER A 440 -8.76 15.82 26.35
CA SER A 440 -8.90 16.13 27.77
C SER A 440 -10.01 17.15 28.03
N LEU A 441 -10.73 16.98 29.13
CA LEU A 441 -11.71 17.95 29.62
C LEU A 441 -11.09 19.04 30.52
N GLY A 442 -9.77 18.97 30.76
CA GLY A 442 -8.98 20.04 31.41
C GLY A 442 -8.83 19.95 32.92
N ASP A 443 -9.29 18.86 33.55
CA ASP A 443 -9.17 18.63 35.00
C ASP A 443 -8.15 17.54 35.38
N GLY A 444 -7.41 17.04 34.39
CA GLY A 444 -6.41 15.98 34.56
C GLY A 444 -6.99 14.60 34.91
N LYS A 445 -8.32 14.41 34.83
CA LYS A 445 -9.00 13.16 35.21
C LYS A 445 -9.98 12.67 34.16
N HIS A 446 -10.68 13.59 33.49
CA HIS A 446 -11.74 13.25 32.55
C HIS A 446 -11.34 13.52 31.11
N TYR A 447 -11.72 12.59 30.23
CA TYR A 447 -11.39 12.63 28.81
C TYR A 447 -12.59 12.24 27.97
N LEU A 448 -12.82 12.96 26.88
CA LEU A 448 -13.77 12.55 25.86
C LEU A 448 -13.10 11.56 24.91
N LEU A 449 -13.53 10.29 24.95
CA LEU A 449 -13.22 9.28 23.94
C LEU A 449 -14.23 9.38 22.80
N SER A 450 -13.77 9.83 21.64
CA SER A 450 -14.63 10.10 20.49
C SER A 450 -14.51 9.05 19.38
N GLY A 451 -15.66 8.51 19.00
CA GLY A 451 -15.87 7.59 17.88
C GLY A 451 -14.87 6.43 17.81
N GLY A 452 -14.39 6.13 16.60
CA GLY A 452 -13.55 4.98 16.30
C GLY A 452 -14.36 3.77 15.83
N ARG A 453 -13.70 2.64 15.60
CA ARG A 453 -14.34 1.45 15.03
C ARG A 453 -13.82 0.13 15.57
N ARG A 454 -14.66 -0.91 15.53
CA ARG A 454 -14.23 -2.32 15.71
C ARG A 454 -13.90 -2.96 14.37
N SER A 455 -14.82 -2.95 13.41
CA SER A 455 -14.59 -3.35 12.01
C SER A 455 -14.81 -2.13 11.11
N PRO A 456 -14.39 -2.16 9.84
CA PRO A 456 -14.63 -1.03 8.92
C PRO A 456 -16.11 -0.59 8.86
N ASN A 457 -17.07 -1.51 9.05
CA ASN A 457 -18.50 -1.22 9.07
C ASN A 457 -19.11 -1.17 10.48
N LEU A 458 -18.32 -1.05 11.54
CA LEU A 458 -18.83 -0.89 12.90
C LEU A 458 -18.10 0.27 13.59
N SER A 459 -18.51 1.48 13.22
CA SER A 459 -18.16 2.70 13.95
C SER A 459 -18.86 2.71 15.30
N LEU A 460 -18.27 3.38 16.28
CA LEU A 460 -18.74 3.45 17.65
C LEU A 460 -19.15 4.87 18.03
N GLY A 461 -19.97 4.98 19.07
CA GLY A 461 -20.33 6.25 19.69
C GLY A 461 -19.20 6.85 20.54
N ASN A 462 -19.56 7.91 21.26
CA ASN A 462 -18.64 8.68 22.09
C ASN A 462 -18.85 8.35 23.56
N SER A 463 -17.85 8.60 24.39
CA SER A 463 -17.90 8.30 25.82
C SER A 463 -17.02 9.25 26.62
N ILE A 464 -17.35 9.49 27.89
CA ILE A 464 -16.44 10.15 28.83
C ILE A 464 -15.77 9.07 29.68
N LEU A 465 -14.44 9.12 29.70
CA LEU A 465 -13.61 8.26 30.53
C LEU A 465 -13.10 9.06 31.73
N ALA A 466 -13.16 8.47 32.92
CA ALA A 466 -12.47 8.95 34.10
C ALA A 466 -11.26 8.06 34.37
N ILE A 467 -10.07 8.65 34.47
CA ILE A 467 -8.82 7.94 34.78
C ILE A 467 -8.44 8.22 36.21
N ASN A 468 -8.23 7.16 36.98
CA ASN A 468 -7.69 7.22 38.33
C ASN A 468 -6.25 6.70 38.32
N ASN A 469 -5.30 7.63 38.39
CA ASN A 469 -3.87 7.32 38.40
C ASN A 469 -3.44 6.57 39.67
N ASP A 470 -4.10 6.82 40.81
CA ASP A 470 -3.76 6.19 42.09
C ASP A 470 -4.17 4.71 42.11
N SER A 471 -5.40 4.42 41.68
CA SER A 471 -5.91 3.04 41.61
C SER A 471 -5.49 2.30 40.33
N LYS A 472 -4.88 3.00 39.38
CA LYS A 472 -4.43 2.47 38.08
C LYS A 472 -5.57 1.89 37.26
N GLN A 473 -6.71 2.56 37.34
CA GLN A 473 -7.95 2.11 36.72
C GLN A 473 -8.62 3.25 35.97
N PHE A 474 -9.46 2.89 35.02
CA PHE A 474 -10.37 3.83 34.38
C PHE A 474 -11.79 3.28 34.32
N GLU A 475 -12.75 4.18 34.23
CA GLU A 475 -14.17 3.84 34.08
C GLU A 475 -14.84 4.71 33.03
N CYS A 476 -15.89 4.18 32.41
CA CYS A 476 -16.71 4.92 31.48
C CYS A 476 -17.85 5.56 32.27
N ILE A 477 -17.80 6.87 32.46
CA ILE A 477 -18.80 7.57 33.31
C ILE A 477 -20.04 7.98 32.53
N GLU A 478 -19.93 8.17 31.21
CA GLU A 478 -21.05 8.57 30.35
C GLU A 478 -20.85 8.06 28.92
N THR A 479 -21.93 7.70 28.24
CA THR A 479 -21.93 7.29 26.82
C THR A 479 -22.91 8.12 26.00
N PHE A 480 -22.55 8.38 24.75
CA PHE A 480 -23.33 9.15 23.79
C PHE A 480 -23.48 8.36 22.49
N ASP A 481 -24.54 7.55 22.43
CA ASP A 481 -24.83 6.71 21.26
C ASP A 481 -25.82 7.38 20.28
N ASN A 482 -26.54 8.42 20.72
CA ASN A 482 -27.54 9.15 19.92
C ASN A 482 -26.96 10.18 18.94
N ILE A 483 -25.64 10.17 18.75
CA ILE A 483 -24.91 11.05 17.83
C ILE A 483 -24.22 10.20 16.77
N ILE A 484 -23.75 10.85 15.71
CA ILE A 484 -23.15 10.11 14.60
C ILE A 484 -21.91 9.30 15.04
N HIS A 485 -21.85 8.05 14.60
CA HIS A 485 -20.70 7.17 14.87
C HIS A 485 -19.72 7.30 13.71
N THR A 486 -18.57 7.90 13.99
CA THR A 486 -17.52 8.13 12.99
C THR A 486 -16.20 7.52 13.40
N ASN A 487 -15.35 7.22 12.43
CA ASN A 487 -13.95 6.87 12.64
C ASN A 487 -13.06 7.66 11.68
N ARG A 488 -11.77 7.81 12.01
CA ARG A 488 -10.81 8.63 11.22
C ARG A 488 -11.25 10.09 11.06
N HIS A 489 -12.04 10.59 12.02
CA HIS A 489 -12.58 11.95 12.06
C HIS A 489 -11.65 12.93 12.79
N VAL A 490 -12.01 14.21 12.72
CA VAL A 490 -11.43 15.26 13.56
C VAL A 490 -12.19 15.30 14.88
N CYS A 491 -11.46 15.34 15.99
CA CYS A 491 -11.99 15.69 17.30
C CYS A 491 -11.00 16.61 18.02
N ALA A 492 -11.39 17.85 18.29
CA ALA A 492 -10.50 18.89 18.80
C ALA A 492 -11.24 19.88 19.69
N GLN A 493 -10.50 20.50 20.61
CA GLN A 493 -11.02 21.61 21.40
C GLN A 493 -11.39 22.79 20.49
N PHE A 494 -12.60 23.31 20.65
CA PHE A 494 -13.25 24.22 19.72
C PHE A 494 -14.27 25.11 20.44
N GLY A 495 -13.80 26.15 21.14
CA GLY A 495 -14.69 27.17 21.70
C GLY A 495 -14.14 27.92 22.91
N ARG A 496 -14.92 28.91 23.40
CA ARG A 496 -14.48 29.80 24.48
C ARG A 496 -14.24 29.02 25.80
N GLN A 497 -13.18 29.37 26.51
CA GLN A 497 -12.81 28.82 27.83
C GLN A 497 -12.58 27.30 27.90
N ASN A 498 -12.10 26.67 26.81
CA ASN A 498 -11.68 25.26 26.84
C ASN A 498 -12.81 24.23 27.14
N GLN A 499 -14.07 24.62 26.99
CA GLN A 499 -15.24 23.81 27.39
C GLN A 499 -15.97 23.15 26.24
N GLN A 500 -15.60 23.45 25.00
CA GLN A 500 -16.27 22.92 23.82
C GLN A 500 -15.30 22.09 22.99
N ILE A 501 -15.78 20.96 22.49
CA ILE A 501 -15.02 20.03 21.65
C ILE A 501 -15.84 19.78 20.39
N CYS A 502 -15.26 19.94 19.21
CA CYS A 502 -15.94 19.62 17.96
C CYS A 502 -15.59 18.23 17.47
N GLN A 503 -16.52 17.60 16.76
CA GLN A 503 -16.35 16.36 16.00
C GLN A 503 -16.92 16.56 14.59
N PHE A 504 -16.11 16.29 13.57
CA PHE A 504 -16.56 16.32 12.18
C PHE A 504 -15.70 15.45 11.25
N GLY A 505 -16.29 15.14 10.08
CA GLY A 505 -15.72 14.26 9.07
C GLY A 505 -15.58 12.81 9.54
N GLY A 506 -14.65 12.09 8.93
CA GLY A 506 -14.49 10.66 9.13
C GLY A 506 -15.48 9.81 8.33
N ARG A 507 -15.29 8.49 8.40
CA ARG A 507 -16.21 7.51 7.79
C ARG A 507 -17.34 7.20 8.75
N CYS A 508 -18.56 7.13 8.23
CA CYS A 508 -19.75 6.69 8.95
C CYS A 508 -20.45 5.58 8.15
N ASN A 509 -21.11 4.65 8.85
CA ASN A 509 -21.89 3.58 8.22
C ASN A 509 -23.29 4.04 7.82
N ASP A 510 -23.82 5.06 8.49
CA ASP A 510 -25.15 5.57 8.25
C ASP A 510 -25.08 6.77 7.29
N GLN A 511 -25.08 6.47 5.99
CA GLN A 511 -25.00 7.48 4.94
C GLN A 511 -26.25 8.37 4.85
N SER A 512 -27.33 8.04 5.58
CA SER A 512 -28.62 8.70 5.48
C SER A 512 -28.70 10.06 6.19
N SER A 513 -27.74 10.40 7.06
CA SER A 513 -27.82 11.56 7.98
C SER A 513 -26.71 12.61 7.82
N ASN A 514 -25.76 12.41 6.91
CA ASN A 514 -24.62 13.31 6.75
C ASN A 514 -24.91 14.47 5.80
N ASP A 515 -25.51 15.54 6.32
CA ASP A 515 -25.28 16.85 5.72
C ASP A 515 -23.77 17.14 5.83
N LYS A 516 -23.09 17.15 4.67
CA LYS A 516 -21.63 17.27 4.46
C LYS A 516 -21.01 18.58 4.98
N SER A 517 -21.78 19.39 5.70
CA SER A 517 -21.37 20.64 6.35
C SER A 517 -21.58 20.65 7.87
N THR A 518 -22.12 19.56 8.43
CA THR A 518 -22.48 19.49 9.85
C THR A 518 -21.28 19.16 10.73
N ILE A 519 -21.14 19.92 11.81
CA ILE A 519 -20.19 19.71 12.89
C ILE A 519 -20.98 19.44 14.17
N TRP A 520 -20.52 18.48 14.94
CA TRP A 520 -21.03 18.18 16.27
C TRP A 520 -20.17 18.87 17.31
N ILE A 521 -20.80 19.59 18.24
CA ILE A 521 -20.12 20.26 19.35
C ILE A 521 -20.58 19.62 20.66
N PHE A 522 -19.62 19.14 21.43
CA PHE A 522 -19.81 18.71 22.81
C PHE A 522 -19.49 19.87 23.74
N ASP A 523 -20.43 20.21 24.62
CA ASP A 523 -20.24 21.17 25.72
C ASP A 523 -20.00 20.40 27.03
N SER A 524 -18.79 20.51 27.56
CA SER A 524 -18.36 19.76 28.75
C SER A 524 -19.01 20.23 30.06
N LYS A 525 -19.55 21.45 30.11
CA LYS A 525 -20.27 21.96 31.30
C LYS A 525 -21.66 21.35 31.41
N SER A 526 -22.35 21.26 30.28
CA SER A 526 -23.72 20.73 30.22
C SER A 526 -23.80 19.24 29.94
N SER A 527 -22.67 18.62 29.56
CA SER A 527 -22.56 17.26 29.02
C SER A 527 -23.55 16.99 27.87
N LYS A 528 -23.63 17.93 26.93
CA LYS A 528 -24.57 17.86 25.80
C LYS A 528 -23.89 18.06 24.47
N TRP A 529 -24.45 17.39 23.47
CA TRP A 529 -24.10 17.55 22.07
C TRP A 529 -25.10 18.42 21.34
N PHE A 530 -24.60 19.28 20.46
CA PHE A 530 -25.42 20.06 19.53
C PHE A 530 -24.77 20.10 18.15
N GLN A 531 -25.57 20.36 17.12
CA GLN A 531 -25.10 20.48 15.74
C GLN A 531 -24.94 21.95 15.36
N THR A 532 -23.92 22.22 14.53
CA THR A 532 -23.73 23.51 13.88
C THR A 532 -23.23 23.30 12.45
N LYS A 533 -23.27 24.36 11.63
CA LYS A 533 -22.70 24.36 10.29
C LYS A 533 -21.64 25.45 10.19
N ILE A 534 -20.58 25.16 9.45
CA ILE A 534 -19.55 26.14 9.13
C ILE A 534 -19.53 26.33 7.63
N ASN A 535 -19.69 27.57 7.20
CA ASN A 535 -19.73 27.92 5.79
C ASN A 535 -18.37 27.64 5.14
N GLY A 536 -18.39 26.85 4.06
CA GLY A 536 -17.19 26.49 3.30
C GLY A 536 -16.41 25.29 3.82
N LEU A 537 -16.83 24.65 4.92
CA LEU A 537 -16.21 23.43 5.41
C LEU A 537 -16.74 22.19 4.69
N GLU A 538 -15.88 21.49 3.97
CA GLU A 538 -16.20 20.16 3.43
C GLU A 538 -15.93 19.10 4.51
N THR A 539 -16.96 18.39 4.98
CA THR A 539 -16.78 17.33 6.00
C THR A 539 -16.79 15.92 5.41
N ASN A 540 -17.04 15.73 4.11
CA ASN A 540 -17.04 14.41 3.45
C ASN A 540 -15.64 13.85 3.20
N ARG A 541 -14.79 13.86 4.23
CA ARG A 541 -13.40 13.43 4.18
C ARG A 541 -12.98 12.79 5.47
N HIS A 542 -11.98 11.92 5.38
CA HIS A 542 -11.41 11.24 6.52
C HIS A 542 -9.88 11.22 6.49
N SER A 543 -9.27 10.82 7.60
CA SER A 543 -7.81 10.74 7.75
C SER A 543 -7.10 12.09 7.53
N MET A 544 -7.77 13.21 7.82
CA MET A 544 -7.16 14.54 7.80
C MET A 544 -6.21 14.73 8.98
N ALA A 545 -5.24 15.63 8.81
CA ALA A 545 -4.44 16.12 9.92
C ALA A 545 -5.00 17.45 10.42
N TYR A 546 -4.95 17.65 11.73
CA TYR A 546 -5.45 18.86 12.35
C TYR A 546 -4.67 19.18 13.62
N THR A 547 -4.71 20.45 14.02
CA THR A 547 -4.28 20.89 15.34
C THR A 547 -5.19 22.01 15.81
N THR A 548 -5.45 22.07 17.12
CA THR A 548 -6.08 23.25 17.71
C THR A 548 -5.16 24.45 17.49
N PHE A 549 -5.73 25.56 17.03
CA PHE A 549 -5.04 26.81 16.76
C PHE A 549 -5.74 27.92 17.52
N GLN A 550 -5.18 28.33 18.66
CA GLN A 550 -5.90 29.15 19.64
C GLN A 550 -7.15 28.41 20.16
N ASN A 551 -7.63 28.70 21.38
CA ASN A 551 -8.67 27.87 22.03
C ASN A 551 -10.03 27.81 21.28
N HIS A 552 -10.19 28.57 20.18
CA HIS A 552 -11.43 28.76 19.44
C HIS A 552 -11.33 28.47 17.94
N SER A 553 -10.18 27.97 17.46
CA SER A 553 -10.01 27.65 16.04
C SER A 553 -9.18 26.38 15.83
N ILE A 554 -9.29 25.81 14.63
CA ILE A 554 -8.60 24.59 14.21
C ILE A 554 -7.92 24.86 12.89
N LEU A 555 -6.69 24.38 12.75
CA LEU A 555 -6.03 24.24 11.46
C LEU A 555 -6.24 22.81 10.97
N LEU A 556 -6.61 22.65 9.70
CA LEU A 556 -6.89 21.38 9.06
C LEU A 556 -6.12 21.28 7.73
N ASN A 557 -5.56 20.11 7.43
CA ASN A 557 -4.94 19.82 6.14
C ASN A 557 -5.25 18.40 5.64
N GLY A 558 -5.43 18.30 4.31
CA GLY A 558 -5.44 17.05 3.58
C GLY A 558 -6.59 16.10 3.93
N GLY A 559 -6.30 14.80 3.85
CA GLY A 559 -7.27 13.71 3.96
C GLY A 559 -7.68 13.14 2.59
N ILE A 560 -8.60 12.20 2.62
CA ILE A 560 -9.20 11.60 1.42
C ILE A 560 -10.72 11.65 1.48
N ASP A 561 -11.37 11.80 0.33
CA ASP A 561 -12.82 11.85 0.19
C ASP A 561 -13.45 10.50 0.57
N CYS A 562 -14.55 10.53 1.34
CA CYS A 562 -15.18 9.30 1.85
C CYS A 562 -15.82 8.41 0.76
N ASP A 563 -16.18 8.99 -0.39
CA ASP A 563 -16.94 8.30 -1.45
C ASP A 563 -16.01 7.66 -2.50
N ASN A 564 -14.93 8.35 -2.87
CA ASN A 564 -14.01 7.93 -3.94
C ASN A 564 -12.55 7.73 -3.48
N ASN A 565 -12.24 8.06 -2.22
CA ASN A 565 -10.90 7.98 -1.62
C ASN A 565 -9.84 8.84 -2.31
N ASN A 566 -10.21 9.80 -3.17
CA ASN A 566 -9.25 10.69 -3.81
C ASN A 566 -8.64 11.64 -2.77
N PHE A 567 -7.37 12.01 -2.99
CA PHE A 567 -6.66 12.98 -2.17
C PHE A 567 -7.37 14.33 -2.19
N LEU A 568 -7.51 14.92 -1.01
CA LEU A 568 -8.06 16.25 -0.84
C LEU A 568 -6.95 17.24 -0.47
N PRO A 569 -7.10 18.52 -0.87
CA PRO A 569 -8.21 19.07 -1.66
C PRO A 569 -8.23 18.57 -3.11
N SER A 570 -9.37 18.70 -3.80
CA SER A 570 -9.52 18.26 -5.20
C SER A 570 -8.74 19.15 -6.19
N SER A 571 -8.55 20.43 -5.86
CA SER A 571 -7.69 21.38 -6.59
C SER A 571 -6.23 20.93 -6.64
N ASN A 572 -5.45 21.33 -7.64
CA ASN A 572 -4.00 21.03 -7.68
C ASN A 572 -3.20 21.68 -6.55
N GLU A 573 -3.76 22.73 -5.94
CA GLU A 573 -3.19 23.47 -4.82
C GLU A 573 -3.37 22.74 -3.49
N ASN A 574 -2.33 22.71 -2.64
CA ASN A 574 -2.43 22.28 -1.24
C ASN A 574 -2.53 23.49 -0.31
N TYR A 575 -3.47 23.46 0.64
CA TYR A 575 -3.74 24.57 1.55
C TYR A 575 -4.07 24.10 2.96
N ILE A 576 -3.86 24.98 3.93
CA ILE A 576 -4.34 24.80 5.31
C ILE A 576 -5.67 25.54 5.45
N GLU A 577 -6.67 24.86 6.01
CA GLU A 577 -7.97 25.43 6.35
C GLU A 577 -7.95 25.90 7.81
N LEU A 578 -8.23 27.19 8.05
CA LEU A 578 -8.49 27.74 9.37
C LEU A 578 -9.99 27.78 9.60
N ILE A 579 -10.43 27.04 10.60
CA ILE A 579 -11.83 26.92 10.99
C ILE A 579 -12.01 27.73 12.29
N ASP A 580 -12.72 28.86 12.23
CA ASP A 580 -12.97 29.72 13.41
C ASP A 580 -14.40 29.57 13.92
N SER A 581 -14.53 29.08 15.16
CA SER A 581 -15.83 28.91 15.84
C SER A 581 -16.62 30.21 16.02
N ARG A 582 -15.95 31.36 16.05
CA ARG A 582 -16.56 32.68 16.29
C ARG A 582 -17.17 33.27 15.02
N GLN A 583 -16.56 32.99 13.88
CA GLN A 583 -16.95 33.51 12.58
C GLN A 583 -17.80 32.52 11.77
N ALA A 584 -17.80 31.23 12.15
CA ALA A 584 -18.50 30.16 11.46
C ALA A 584 -18.19 30.08 9.95
N ASN A 585 -16.94 30.36 9.60
CA ASN A 585 -16.38 30.30 8.24
C ASN A 585 -15.09 29.48 8.20
N VAL A 586 -14.63 29.19 6.98
CA VAL A 586 -13.32 28.60 6.71
C VAL A 586 -12.49 29.57 5.89
N GLU A 587 -11.30 29.91 6.38
CA GLU A 587 -10.29 30.62 5.60
C GLU A 587 -9.27 29.59 5.06
N LYS A 588 -8.83 29.78 3.81
CA LYS A 588 -7.92 28.86 3.13
C LYS A 588 -6.60 29.55 2.86
N PHE A 589 -5.50 28.93 3.30
CA PHE A 589 -4.14 29.44 3.16
C PHE A 589 -3.33 28.51 2.27
N LEU A 590 -3.01 28.95 1.05
CA LEU A 590 -2.19 28.19 0.11
C LEU A 590 -0.78 27.95 0.66
N ILE A 591 -0.34 26.70 0.71
CA ILE A 591 1.03 26.34 1.07
C ILE A 591 1.90 26.52 -0.17
N LYS A 592 2.80 27.49 -0.14
CA LYS A 592 3.71 27.78 -1.26
C LYS A 592 4.77 26.70 -1.36
N ASN A 593 5.00 26.25 -2.60
CA ASN A 593 6.01 25.24 -2.95
C ASN A 593 5.75 23.84 -2.36
N LEU A 594 4.50 23.50 -2.02
CA LEU A 594 4.10 22.15 -1.65
C LEU A 594 2.97 21.63 -2.56
N ASP A 595 3.34 20.95 -3.63
CA ASP A 595 2.36 20.33 -4.55
C ASP A 595 1.81 19.00 -4.02
N GLU A 596 2.45 18.44 -3.01
CA GLU A 596 2.13 17.14 -2.44
C GLU A 596 0.96 17.27 -1.48
N LYS A 597 -0.04 16.39 -1.62
CA LYS A 597 -1.21 16.30 -0.75
C LYS A 597 -1.13 15.04 0.09
N PHE A 598 -1.48 15.13 1.37
CA PHE A 598 -1.27 14.04 2.31
C PHE A 598 -2.57 13.59 3.00
N TYR A 599 -2.61 12.33 3.41
CA TYR A 599 -3.54 11.82 4.42
C TYR A 599 -2.80 10.93 5.42
N SER A 600 -3.43 10.67 6.57
CA SER A 600 -2.81 9.95 7.70
C SER A 600 -1.52 10.58 8.25
N HIS A 601 -1.18 11.80 7.81
CA HIS A 601 -0.15 12.62 8.43
C HIS A 601 -0.69 13.22 9.74
N GLN A 602 0.20 13.70 10.59
CA GLN A 602 -0.15 14.44 11.80
C GLN A 602 0.23 15.92 11.64
N MET A 603 -0.47 16.80 12.36
CA MET A 603 -0.17 18.22 12.39
C MET A 603 -0.03 18.71 13.82
N LYS A 604 1.00 19.52 14.09
CA LYS A 604 1.21 20.20 15.38
C LYS A 604 1.63 21.64 15.11
N ILE A 605 1.31 22.54 16.02
CA ILE A 605 1.81 23.93 15.99
C ILE A 605 2.92 24.08 17.03
N MET A 606 4.03 24.68 16.64
CA MET A 606 5.07 25.09 17.58
C MET A 606 4.53 26.28 18.38
N ALA A 607 4.49 26.14 19.70
CA ALA A 607 4.10 27.22 20.60
C ALA A 607 5.33 27.63 21.43
N ASN A 608 6.10 28.57 20.91
CA ASN A 608 7.05 29.31 21.76
C ASN A 608 6.35 30.55 22.32
N ASP A 609 6.76 30.98 23.52
CA ASP A 609 6.26 32.20 24.16
C ASP A 609 6.62 33.47 23.35
N ASP A 610 7.52 33.33 22.37
CA ASP A 610 7.98 34.38 21.46
C ASP A 610 7.71 33.98 19.99
N ASP A 611 6.57 34.42 19.43
CA ASP A 611 6.32 34.62 17.99
C ASP A 611 6.58 33.45 17.00
N ASP A 612 6.88 32.23 17.44
CA ASP A 612 7.02 31.07 16.55
C ASP A 612 5.63 30.54 16.19
N HIS A 613 5.27 30.63 14.91
CA HIS A 613 4.01 30.14 14.37
C HIS A 613 4.26 29.04 13.32
N ARG A 614 5.32 28.25 13.50
CA ARG A 614 5.60 27.13 12.62
C ARG A 614 4.60 26.00 12.83
N ILE A 615 4.10 25.48 11.72
CA ILE A 615 3.25 24.29 11.65
C ILE A 615 4.12 23.12 11.22
N LEU A 616 4.05 22.02 11.96
CA LEU A 616 4.70 20.76 11.65
C LEU A 616 3.71 19.84 10.96
N MET A 617 3.95 19.49 9.70
CA MET A 617 3.27 18.38 9.03
C MET A 617 4.19 17.16 9.05
N ILE A 618 3.74 16.08 9.68
CA ILE A 618 4.59 14.94 10.04
C ILE A 618 4.08 13.68 9.36
N GLY A 619 4.94 13.05 8.54
CA GLY A 619 4.69 11.76 7.90
C GLY A 619 3.48 11.73 6.96
N GLY A 620 2.82 10.57 6.92
CA GLY A 620 1.64 10.29 6.13
C GLY A 620 1.90 9.73 4.74
N ILE A 621 0.81 9.54 4.00
CA ILE A 621 0.81 9.06 2.63
C ILE A 621 0.52 10.26 1.73
N GLY A 622 1.47 10.63 0.87
CA GLY A 622 1.31 11.66 -0.15
C GLY A 622 0.69 11.13 -1.44
N ASN A 623 0.23 11.99 -2.34
CA ASN A 623 -0.34 11.61 -3.64
C ASN A 623 0.71 11.13 -4.67
N ARG A 624 1.95 11.60 -4.60
CA ARG A 624 3.09 11.15 -5.39
C ARG A 624 4.06 10.31 -4.56
N LYS A 625 4.34 10.71 -3.32
CA LYS A 625 5.34 10.08 -2.45
C LYS A 625 4.80 9.63 -1.11
N ILE A 626 5.38 8.59 -0.55
CA ILE A 626 5.18 8.17 0.84
C ILE A 626 6.43 8.55 1.61
N SER A 627 6.28 9.24 2.75
CA SER A 627 7.40 9.96 3.37
C SER A 627 7.46 9.80 4.89
N ASN A 628 8.69 9.64 5.40
CA ASN A 628 9.01 9.77 6.82
C ASN A 628 9.61 11.17 7.12
N GLN A 629 9.05 12.23 6.54
CA GLN A 629 9.56 13.60 6.71
C GLN A 629 8.68 14.46 7.62
N ILE A 630 9.28 15.56 8.08
CA ILE A 630 8.60 16.68 8.70
C ILE A 630 8.75 17.89 7.78
N ASN A 631 7.62 18.45 7.35
CA ASN A 631 7.59 19.77 6.72
C ASN A 631 7.28 20.81 7.79
N GLN A 632 8.21 21.73 8.01
CA GLN A 632 8.00 22.91 8.85
C GLN A 632 7.49 24.04 7.96
N ILE A 633 6.31 24.57 8.25
CA ILE A 633 5.67 25.65 7.47
C ILE A 633 5.57 26.88 8.36
N ASP A 634 6.10 28.01 7.90
CA ASP A 634 5.85 29.29 8.56
C ASP A 634 4.42 29.75 8.23
N PHE A 635 3.54 29.79 9.24
CA PHE A 635 2.13 30.15 9.06
C PHE A 635 1.92 31.59 8.55
N ARG A 636 2.83 32.53 8.85
CA ARG A 636 2.67 33.93 8.41
C ARG A 636 2.91 34.06 6.91
N SER A 637 3.93 33.39 6.39
CA SER A 637 4.31 33.46 4.98
C SER A 637 3.68 32.36 4.12
N MET A 638 3.20 31.30 4.77
CA MET A 638 2.74 30.02 4.21
C MET A 638 3.77 29.35 3.31
N LYS A 639 5.06 29.55 3.60
CA LYS A 639 6.17 28.91 2.90
C LYS A 639 6.70 27.74 3.73
N ILE A 640 7.14 26.69 3.04
CA ILE A 640 7.98 25.66 3.66
C ILE A 640 9.27 26.34 4.15
N TYR A 641 9.47 26.31 5.46
CA TYR A 641 10.70 26.76 6.12
C TYR A 641 11.78 25.68 6.00
N SER A 642 11.44 24.42 6.28
CA SER A 642 12.34 23.28 6.08
C SER A 642 11.56 21.98 5.83
N THR A 643 12.19 21.04 5.12
CA THR A 643 11.70 19.65 4.97
C THR A 643 12.84 18.73 5.39
N LYS A 644 12.64 17.97 6.46
CA LYS A 644 13.69 17.09 7.02
C LYS A 644 13.19 15.66 7.14
N HIS A 645 14.03 14.70 6.78
CA HIS A 645 13.74 13.27 6.97
C HIS A 645 13.97 12.86 8.44
N ILE A 646 13.15 11.97 8.97
CA ILE A 646 13.36 11.38 10.30
C ILE A 646 14.17 10.10 10.16
N ASP A 647 15.35 10.10 10.78
CA ASP A 647 16.20 8.93 10.89
C ASP A 647 16.26 8.45 12.33
N ILE A 648 16.15 7.14 12.51
CA ILE A 648 16.33 6.51 13.81
C ILE A 648 17.83 6.32 14.03
N ILE A 649 18.34 6.77 15.19
CA ILE A 649 19.77 6.67 15.53
C ILE A 649 20.25 5.20 15.52
N ASP A 650 19.37 4.26 15.91
CA ASP A 650 19.57 2.82 15.69
C ASP A 650 19.07 2.41 14.29
N ASN A 651 20.01 2.29 13.34
CA ASN A 651 19.74 1.98 11.94
C ASN A 651 19.04 0.62 11.67
N ASN A 652 18.86 -0.22 12.68
CA ASN A 652 18.17 -1.51 12.52
C ASN A 652 16.65 -1.42 12.59
N GLN A 653 16.10 -0.29 13.03
CA GLN A 653 14.65 -0.11 13.14
C GLN A 653 14.07 0.48 11.86
N LEU A 654 12.90 -0.03 11.47
CA LEU A 654 12.17 0.42 10.29
C LEU A 654 11.09 1.43 10.70
N LEU A 655 10.86 2.41 9.84
CA LEU A 655 9.89 3.47 10.05
C LEU A 655 8.88 3.58 8.91
N MET A 656 7.59 3.58 9.26
CA MET A 656 6.47 3.84 8.34
C MET A 656 5.48 4.79 9.02
N LEU A 657 5.66 6.10 8.86
CA LEU A 657 4.87 7.12 9.56
C LEU A 657 3.45 7.26 9.01
N HIS A 658 2.60 6.27 9.24
CA HIS A 658 1.16 6.34 9.09
C HIS A 658 0.48 5.54 10.22
N ASN A 659 -0.81 5.78 10.46
CA ASN A 659 -1.55 5.20 11.60
C ASN A 659 -0.89 5.43 12.98
N PHE A 660 -0.04 6.45 13.12
CA PHE A 660 0.60 6.85 14.37
C PHE A 660 -0.14 8.04 15.00
N SER A 661 0.14 8.32 16.27
CA SER A 661 -0.17 9.61 16.89
C SER A 661 1.11 10.32 17.31
N CYS A 662 1.05 11.61 17.59
CA CYS A 662 2.19 12.34 18.09
C CYS A 662 1.80 13.39 19.11
N GLU A 663 2.76 13.76 19.96
CA GLU A 663 2.66 14.87 20.91
C GLU A 663 3.87 15.78 20.75
N LEU A 664 3.62 17.09 20.69
CA LEU A 664 4.69 18.10 20.74
C LEU A 664 4.74 18.62 22.17
N ILE A 665 5.83 18.33 22.87
CA ILE A 665 5.97 18.58 24.29
C ILE A 665 7.12 19.56 24.50
N LYS A 666 6.83 20.62 25.25
CA LYS A 666 7.81 21.63 25.64
C LYS A 666 8.49 21.21 26.94
N THR A 667 9.82 21.17 26.94
CA THR A 667 10.63 20.82 28.11
C THR A 667 10.77 22.00 29.06
N SER A 668 11.24 21.72 30.28
CA SER A 668 11.62 22.75 31.25
C SER A 668 12.73 23.69 30.74
N GLU A 669 13.57 23.21 29.83
CA GLU A 669 14.63 23.98 29.16
C GLU A 669 14.15 24.75 27.92
N ASN A 670 12.84 24.96 27.76
CA ASN A 670 12.24 25.69 26.64
C ASN A 670 12.54 25.06 25.25
N SER A 671 12.85 23.76 25.21
CA SER A 671 13.06 23.01 23.96
C SER A 671 11.79 22.25 23.56
N ASN A 672 11.52 22.17 22.27
CA ASN A 672 10.39 21.42 21.74
C ASN A 672 10.82 19.99 21.38
N TYR A 673 10.16 18.99 21.95
CA TYR A 673 10.35 17.59 21.61
C TYR A 673 9.09 17.03 20.97
N LEU A 674 9.23 16.49 19.76
CA LEU A 674 8.19 15.73 19.12
C LEU A 674 8.32 14.26 19.53
N TRP A 675 7.26 13.74 20.14
CA TRP A 675 7.09 12.34 20.45
C TRP A 675 6.17 11.72 19.40
N THR A 676 6.64 10.74 18.63
CA THR A 676 5.75 9.92 17.79
C THR A 676 5.50 8.59 18.49
N ILE A 677 4.24 8.17 18.53
CA ILE A 677 3.82 6.96 19.23
C ILE A 677 3.29 5.96 18.21
N GLY A 678 3.93 4.80 18.15
CA GLY A 678 3.53 3.67 17.31
C GLY A 678 3.32 4.02 15.84
N GLY A 679 2.40 3.30 15.20
CA GLY A 679 2.13 3.39 13.75
C GLY A 679 2.63 2.17 12.99
N GLY A 680 2.55 2.25 11.66
CA GLY A 680 2.72 1.11 10.76
C GLY A 680 1.38 0.44 10.45
N GLY A 681 1.42 -0.88 10.24
CA GLY A 681 0.24 -1.68 9.93
C GLY A 681 0.59 -3.06 9.37
N ASN A 682 -0.35 -3.68 8.64
CA ASN A 682 -0.29 -5.12 8.32
C ASN A 682 0.63 -5.48 7.14
N CYS A 683 1.20 -4.49 6.45
CA CYS A 683 2.17 -4.63 5.35
C CYS A 683 1.85 -5.79 4.38
N PHE A 684 0.62 -5.81 3.87
CA PHE A 684 0.13 -6.79 2.90
C PHE A 684 0.19 -8.24 3.42
N SER A 685 0.87 -9.12 2.71
CA SER A 685 1.13 -10.50 3.13
C SER A 685 2.47 -10.67 3.87
N PHE A 686 3.25 -9.60 4.04
CA PHE A 686 4.63 -9.71 4.52
C PHE A 686 4.72 -9.82 6.05
N GLY A 687 3.66 -9.41 6.75
CA GLY A 687 3.54 -9.44 8.22
C GLY A 687 3.25 -8.05 8.76
N THR A 688 2.88 -7.96 10.05
CA THR A 688 2.57 -6.67 10.67
C THR A 688 3.85 -5.96 11.13
N HIS A 689 4.00 -4.69 10.77
CA HIS A 689 5.04 -3.80 11.27
C HIS A 689 4.46 -2.83 12.31
N PHE A 690 5.22 -2.58 13.38
CA PHE A 690 4.90 -1.58 14.39
C PHE A 690 6.10 -0.64 14.52
N ASN A 691 5.87 0.66 14.35
CA ASN A 691 6.92 1.63 14.62
C ASN A 691 7.24 1.67 16.13
N PRO A 692 8.50 1.95 16.50
CA PRO A 692 8.83 2.29 17.88
C PRO A 692 8.18 3.62 18.30
N ILE A 693 8.22 3.91 19.60
CA ILE A 693 8.01 5.28 20.08
C ILE A 693 9.27 6.07 19.76
N LEU A 694 9.15 7.23 19.13
CA LEU A 694 10.28 8.11 18.84
C LEU A 694 10.24 9.37 19.68
N SER A 695 11.42 9.88 20.04
CA SER A 695 11.61 11.21 20.59
C SER A 695 12.66 11.95 19.77
N LEU A 696 12.33 13.14 19.29
CA LEU A 696 13.23 13.98 18.52
C LEU A 696 13.05 15.45 18.91
N LYS A 697 14.18 16.15 19.03
CA LYS A 697 14.19 17.58 19.27
C LYS A 697 13.86 18.32 17.97
N ILE A 698 12.95 19.28 18.04
CA ILE A 698 12.57 20.15 16.92
C ILE A 698 13.13 21.54 17.17
N ASP A 699 14.10 21.93 16.36
CA ASP A 699 14.71 23.26 16.35
C ASP A 699 13.98 24.23 15.40
#